data_AF-A0A7R9ZHK7-F1
#
_entry.id   AF-A0A7R9ZHK7-F1
#
_cell.length_a   1.000
_cell.length_b   1.000
_cell.length_c   1.000
_cell.angle_alpha   90.00
_cell.angle_beta   90.00
_cell.angle_gamma   90.00
#
_symmetry.space_group_name_H-M   'P 1'
#
loop_
_entity.id
_entity.type
_entity.pdbx_description
1 polymer ?
#
loop_
_entity_poly.entity_id
_entity_poly.type
_entity_poly.pdbx_seq_one_letter_code
_entity_poly.pdbx_strand_id
1 'polypeptide(L)'
;AGARKKGSGGVASPDLNDSAPSMCWDDDVSHSDGTVRAGSKVSTAEVEAKRQSLDRVRDCCLRALGQVAAEHGGGGGAGTDNKGGGASFAIHGGAAHGVVRCFFLGQPSTTPGDCSFVVSGWPLRLAGMLLDRAKEGEVLIDGLDARGPVSVTEEQGLRTYEDMRRRGLLSSSTSASSPKSLSPSKSSKSSRGGVYLYANAYLGTLAARRVEQSAENALSLLLNELRPVAIVFVGLHCLSNVDPKDSKLLQLANDVFISLTGITHSCNGAVRDMLFEDKGCTFISVFGAHSHEANPCFDATICAMRMQSALSEELELDRFSLGVSFGDCFCGEVGPQTRADYVVMGTEVNMAARLMGKAPNRGALVSKRVYKNARKHVEFVKSEEITVKGKDGSFHAYQPLTRLRRISSRGSLYIFDETHSKALQQPFIPMPSRQGGMKSMMKALHGSAQGSPRLAFVVGGPFLGKSRLIREVADKAGDADFTVLQSFRTSLDSDSSYFPFRQIAEMALQKCAVRVLGMQKPPEDEVAAAKLLLEHDVLKKIDRVNIGSIVPTVTDAQLMSLLKGQNPKTMIKAIVDSLMKVLRPLQPLMLVFEGDGEIDPSSWGIIRELMKRAARECPRLLLVISSRSPLNVPSSATSLLSNCVRVEIRPIDRAESKTYLKVLLGIQDKTVDVDERMLDAIHDRANGCPLFIEYIVTWALDKKMIDYNEEENKMIFTASEDGDGEDVAAVIPREMSNVVLSAFNNMSPMLWDALKIASCIGYSFDADVYESLTESLGLMPKL
;
A
#
# COMPACT_ATOMS: atom_id res chain seq x y z
N ALA A 1 28.05 -58.10 -8.37
CA ALA A 1 28.59 -59.10 -9.33
C ALA A 1 27.57 -59.28 -10.45
N GLY A 2 28.00 -59.50 -11.70
CA GLY A 2 27.12 -59.45 -12.90
C GLY A 2 26.74 -58.00 -13.30
N ALA A 3 26.81 -57.49 -14.54
CA ALA A 3 26.67 -58.03 -15.91
C ALA A 3 25.21 -58.39 -16.26
N ARG A 4 24.56 -58.01 -17.39
CA ARG A 4 24.84 -57.23 -18.65
C ARG A 4 23.45 -56.71 -19.18
N LYS A 5 23.22 -55.92 -20.26
CA LYS A 5 23.99 -55.46 -21.45
C LYS A 5 23.39 -54.14 -22.04
N LYS A 6 24.21 -53.42 -22.82
CA LYS A 6 23.98 -52.33 -23.82
C LYS A 6 22.59 -52.08 -24.47
N GLY A 7 22.35 -50.81 -24.85
CA GLY A 7 21.59 -50.36 -26.05
C GLY A 7 20.81 -49.05 -25.79
N SER A 8 21.15 -47.82 -26.20
CA SER A 8 21.74 -47.21 -27.42
C SER A 8 20.75 -46.97 -28.58
N GLY A 9 20.41 -45.71 -28.84
CA GLY A 9 19.54 -45.27 -29.94
C GLY A 9 18.55 -44.20 -29.47
N GLY A 10 18.31 -43.17 -30.29
CA GLY A 10 17.34 -42.10 -30.01
C GLY A 10 16.70 -41.60 -31.31
N VAL A 11 15.98 -40.48 -31.22
CA VAL A 11 15.22 -39.81 -32.31
C VAL A 11 13.92 -40.52 -32.70
N ALA A 12 12.81 -40.02 -32.15
CA ALA A 12 11.55 -39.84 -32.86
C ALA A 12 10.74 -38.72 -32.17
N SER A 13 10.27 -37.72 -32.92
CA SER A 13 9.14 -36.89 -32.49
C SER A 13 7.85 -37.70 -32.59
N PRO A 14 6.78 -37.28 -31.90
CA PRO A 14 5.60 -36.96 -32.69
C PRO A 14 4.92 -35.64 -32.28
N ASP A 15 4.09 -35.14 -33.19
CA ASP A 15 3.39 -33.87 -33.08
C ASP A 15 2.16 -33.88 -32.16
N LEU A 16 1.64 -32.66 -31.98
CA LEU A 16 0.33 -32.32 -31.44
C LEU A 16 -0.79 -33.28 -31.87
N ASN A 17 -1.69 -33.60 -30.93
CA ASN A 17 -3.09 -33.83 -31.27
C ASN A 17 -3.99 -33.37 -30.12
N ASP A 18 -5.03 -32.60 -30.42
CA ASP A 18 -5.96 -32.08 -29.42
C ASP A 18 -6.90 -33.17 -28.91
N SER A 19 -6.89 -33.41 -27.61
CA SER A 19 -7.94 -34.17 -26.93
C SER A 19 -8.23 -33.57 -25.56
N ALA A 20 -9.33 -32.82 -25.45
CA ALA A 20 -9.81 -32.35 -24.16
C ALA A 20 -10.15 -33.56 -23.26
N PRO A 21 -9.70 -33.61 -21.99
CA PRO A 21 -9.99 -34.73 -21.12
C PRO A 21 -11.49 -34.74 -20.77
N SER A 22 -12.19 -35.77 -21.25
CA SER A 22 -13.56 -36.06 -20.84
C SER A 22 -13.56 -36.51 -19.37
N MET A 23 -13.82 -35.58 -18.45
CA MET A 23 -14.03 -35.94 -17.05
C MET A 23 -15.32 -36.75 -16.93
N CYS A 24 -15.16 -38.04 -16.62
CA CYS A 24 -16.23 -38.89 -16.14
C CYS A 24 -16.80 -38.34 -14.82
N TRP A 25 -18.06 -38.64 -14.56
CA TRP A 25 -18.67 -38.43 -13.25
C TRP A 25 -18.30 -39.61 -12.36
N ASP A 26 -17.08 -39.60 -11.83
CA ASP A 26 -16.65 -40.57 -10.81
C ASP A 26 -17.20 -40.13 -9.44
N ASP A 27 -18.20 -40.86 -8.94
CA ASP A 27 -18.87 -40.65 -7.65
C ASP A 27 -17.95 -41.02 -6.46
N ASP A 28 -16.90 -40.23 -6.19
CA ASP A 28 -15.98 -40.48 -5.06
C ASP A 28 -15.60 -39.21 -4.26
N VAL A 29 -16.60 -38.63 -3.58
CA VAL A 29 -16.38 -37.77 -2.40
C VAL A 29 -17.18 -38.34 -1.23
N SER A 30 -16.51 -39.15 -0.42
CA SER A 30 -17.10 -39.87 0.70
C SER A 30 -17.81 -38.95 1.70
N HIS A 31 -19.12 -39.14 1.84
CA HIS A 31 -19.88 -38.56 2.96
C HIS A 31 -19.46 -39.23 4.26
N SER A 32 -18.68 -38.53 5.08
CA SER A 32 -18.38 -38.94 6.46
C SER A 32 -19.54 -38.65 7.42
N ASP A 33 -20.76 -39.08 7.05
CA ASP A 33 -21.93 -39.11 7.93
C ASP A 33 -22.16 -40.56 8.39
N GLY A 34 -22.24 -40.77 9.70
CA GLY A 34 -22.07 -42.08 10.31
C GLY A 34 -23.23 -43.06 10.05
N THR A 35 -22.96 -44.12 9.29
CA THR A 35 -23.75 -45.37 9.25
C THR A 35 -25.28 -45.17 9.24
N VAL A 36 -25.80 -44.51 8.21
CA VAL A 36 -27.25 -44.41 8.00
C VAL A 36 -27.83 -45.81 7.76
N ARG A 37 -28.51 -46.37 8.77
CA ARG A 37 -29.44 -47.49 8.57
C ARG A 37 -30.48 -47.06 7.54
N ALA A 38 -30.70 -47.90 6.52
CA ALA A 38 -31.74 -47.66 5.52
C ALA A 38 -33.11 -47.44 6.21
N GLY A 39 -33.66 -46.23 6.10
CA GLY A 39 -34.94 -45.90 6.75
C GLY A 39 -35.08 -44.53 7.43
N SER A 40 -34.31 -43.49 7.06
CA SER A 40 -34.71 -42.11 7.37
C SER A 40 -35.69 -41.60 6.32
N LYS A 41 -36.96 -41.38 6.71
CA LYS A 41 -37.91 -40.64 5.88
C LYS A 41 -37.54 -39.15 5.97
N VAL A 42 -36.98 -38.58 4.90
CA VAL A 42 -36.99 -37.12 4.71
C VAL A 42 -38.43 -36.67 4.79
N SER A 43 -38.73 -35.68 5.62
CA SER A 43 -40.12 -35.28 5.84
C SER A 43 -40.68 -34.59 4.59
N THR A 44 -41.98 -34.77 4.34
CA THR A 44 -42.67 -34.06 3.25
C THR A 44 -42.53 -32.54 3.38
N ALA A 45 -42.51 -32.03 4.62
CA ALA A 45 -42.29 -30.63 4.93
C ALA A 45 -40.89 -30.11 4.51
N GLU A 46 -39.83 -30.92 4.64
CA GLU A 46 -38.48 -30.52 4.17
C GLU A 46 -38.38 -30.46 2.65
N VAL A 47 -39.02 -31.42 1.95
CA VAL A 47 -39.09 -31.41 0.47
C VAL A 47 -39.89 -30.21 -0.01
N GLU A 48 -41.02 -29.91 0.64
CA GLU A 48 -41.86 -28.76 0.32
C GLU A 48 -41.15 -27.43 0.61
N ALA A 49 -40.46 -27.30 1.75
CA ALA A 49 -39.70 -26.10 2.12
C ALA A 49 -38.51 -25.85 1.18
N LYS A 50 -37.83 -26.90 0.70
CA LYS A 50 -36.81 -26.78 -0.36
C LYS A 50 -37.43 -26.26 -1.66
N ARG A 51 -38.53 -26.86 -2.10
CA ARG A 51 -39.25 -26.46 -3.32
C ARG A 51 -39.72 -25.00 -3.26
N GLN A 52 -40.40 -24.60 -2.18
CA GLN A 52 -40.81 -23.21 -1.94
C GLN A 52 -39.63 -22.23 -1.89
N SER A 53 -38.41 -22.69 -1.56
CA SER A 53 -37.21 -21.86 -1.57
C SER A 53 -36.62 -21.71 -2.97
N LEU A 54 -36.61 -22.79 -3.76
CA LEU A 54 -36.23 -22.75 -5.18
C LEU A 54 -37.18 -21.94 -6.05
N ASP A 55 -38.50 -22.11 -5.87
CA ASP A 55 -39.50 -21.33 -6.58
C ASP A 55 -39.32 -19.83 -6.30
N ARG A 56 -38.98 -19.44 -5.05
CA ARG A 56 -38.62 -18.05 -4.68
C ARG A 56 -37.31 -17.56 -5.30
N VAL A 57 -36.27 -18.41 -5.39
CA VAL A 57 -35.01 -18.06 -6.08
C VAL A 57 -35.28 -17.82 -7.57
N ARG A 58 -36.02 -18.72 -8.22
CA ARG A 58 -36.41 -18.60 -9.63
C ARG A 58 -37.23 -17.34 -9.92
N ASP A 59 -38.22 -17.05 -9.06
CA ASP A 59 -39.01 -15.82 -9.13
C ASP A 59 -38.16 -14.57 -9.00
N CYS A 60 -37.11 -14.60 -8.16
CA CYS A 60 -36.18 -13.49 -8.01
C CYS A 60 -35.34 -13.29 -9.27
N CYS A 61 -34.76 -14.37 -9.82
CA CYS A 61 -33.98 -14.33 -11.06
C CYS A 61 -34.81 -13.83 -12.25
N LEU A 62 -36.06 -14.31 -12.41
CA LEU A 62 -36.98 -13.84 -13.45
C LEU A 62 -37.26 -12.34 -13.35
N ARG A 63 -37.48 -11.81 -12.14
CA ARG A 63 -37.72 -10.37 -11.93
C ARG A 63 -36.48 -9.53 -12.25
N ALA A 64 -35.30 -9.97 -11.82
CA ALA A 64 -34.04 -9.25 -12.05
C ALA A 64 -33.69 -9.19 -13.55
N LEU A 65 -33.73 -10.34 -14.24
CA LEU A 65 -33.53 -10.43 -15.68
C LEU A 65 -34.57 -9.61 -16.45
N GLY A 66 -35.85 -9.72 -16.06
CA GLY A 66 -36.94 -8.98 -16.69
C GLY A 66 -36.89 -7.47 -16.50
N GLN A 67 -36.39 -7.00 -15.36
CA GLN A 67 -36.17 -5.57 -15.14
C GLN A 67 -35.04 -5.03 -16.03
N VAL A 68 -33.87 -5.69 -16.06
CA VAL A 68 -32.76 -5.24 -16.91
C VAL A 68 -33.14 -5.30 -18.39
N ALA A 69 -33.80 -6.36 -18.84
CA ALA A 69 -34.31 -6.47 -20.20
C ALA A 69 -35.36 -5.39 -20.55
N ALA A 70 -36.20 -4.96 -19.60
CA ALA A 70 -37.15 -3.87 -19.79
C ALA A 70 -36.49 -2.47 -19.82
N GLU A 71 -35.39 -2.29 -19.09
CA GLU A 71 -34.65 -1.02 -19.00
C GLU A 71 -33.64 -0.84 -20.17
N HIS A 72 -33.01 -1.93 -20.64
CA HIS A 72 -31.91 -1.89 -21.61
C HIS A 72 -32.23 -2.57 -22.96
N GLY A 73 -33.20 -3.49 -23.01
CA GLY A 73 -33.60 -4.19 -24.24
C GLY A 73 -34.58 -3.40 -25.13
N GLY A 74 -35.02 -2.22 -24.72
CA GLY A 74 -36.03 -1.38 -25.39
C GLY A 74 -35.58 -0.70 -26.69
N GLY A 75 -34.71 -1.31 -27.49
CA GLY A 75 -34.08 -0.72 -28.69
C GLY A 75 -34.58 -1.26 -30.05
N GLY A 76 -35.55 -2.18 -30.07
CA GLY A 76 -36.02 -2.86 -31.30
C GLY A 76 -37.00 -2.07 -32.18
N GLY A 77 -37.22 -0.77 -31.92
CA GLY A 77 -38.12 0.08 -32.69
C GLY A 77 -37.37 0.93 -33.72
N ALA A 78 -37.78 0.88 -35.00
CA ALA A 78 -37.14 1.65 -36.05
C ALA A 78 -37.35 3.17 -35.87
N GLY A 79 -36.29 3.96 -35.74
CA GLY A 79 -36.39 5.42 -35.96
C GLY A 79 -35.61 6.40 -35.08
N THR A 80 -34.52 6.04 -34.40
CA THR A 80 -33.56 7.05 -33.86
C THR A 80 -32.10 6.60 -33.93
N ASP A 81 -31.26 7.34 -34.65
CA ASP A 81 -29.80 7.14 -34.74
C ASP A 81 -29.10 7.52 -33.42
N ASN A 82 -29.00 6.58 -32.47
CA ASN A 82 -28.20 6.81 -31.26
C ASN A 82 -26.70 6.54 -31.57
N LYS A 83 -25.98 7.55 -32.07
CA LYS A 83 -24.56 7.47 -32.46
C LYS A 83 -23.59 7.48 -31.27
N GLY A 84 -23.88 6.70 -30.24
CA GLY A 84 -22.96 6.33 -29.17
C GLY A 84 -22.65 4.84 -29.23
N GLY A 85 -21.37 4.45 -29.16
CA GLY A 85 -20.94 3.05 -29.18
C GLY A 85 -21.23 2.31 -27.86
N GLY A 86 -22.48 2.25 -27.44
CA GLY A 86 -22.92 1.57 -26.23
C GLY A 86 -22.79 0.05 -26.36
N ALA A 87 -22.06 -0.58 -25.45
CA ALA A 87 -22.08 -2.03 -25.31
C ALA A 87 -23.47 -2.49 -24.84
N SER A 88 -23.96 -3.60 -25.37
CA SER A 88 -25.20 -4.24 -24.91
C SER A 88 -25.03 -4.71 -23.47
N PHE A 89 -25.76 -4.12 -22.53
CA PHE A 89 -25.75 -4.52 -21.13
C PHE A 89 -26.69 -5.71 -20.92
N ALA A 90 -26.12 -6.87 -20.60
CA ALA A 90 -26.83 -8.10 -20.27
C ALA A 90 -26.27 -8.68 -18.96
N ILE A 91 -27.10 -9.38 -18.19
CA ILE A 91 -26.68 -10.09 -16.98
C ILE A 91 -26.63 -11.59 -17.20
N HIS A 92 -25.67 -12.25 -16.54
CA HIS A 92 -25.61 -13.70 -16.42
C HIS A 92 -25.38 -14.09 -14.96
N GLY A 93 -25.76 -15.30 -14.57
CA GLY A 93 -25.73 -15.69 -13.17
C GLY A 93 -25.73 -17.19 -12.90
N GLY A 94 -25.24 -17.55 -11.72
CA GLY A 94 -25.51 -18.84 -11.11
C GLY A 94 -26.26 -18.64 -9.79
N ALA A 95 -27.26 -19.47 -9.52
CA ALA A 95 -28.02 -19.45 -8.28
C ALA A 95 -28.13 -20.87 -7.72
N ALA A 96 -28.12 -21.00 -6.39
CA ALA A 96 -28.24 -22.28 -5.72
C ALA A 96 -28.99 -22.16 -4.39
N HIS A 97 -29.55 -23.26 -3.91
CA HIS A 97 -30.27 -23.33 -2.64
C HIS A 97 -29.63 -24.32 -1.66
N GLY A 98 -29.88 -24.14 -0.37
CA GLY A 98 -29.43 -25.07 0.67
C GLY A 98 -28.94 -24.37 1.94
N VAL A 99 -28.15 -25.09 2.73
CA VAL A 99 -27.59 -24.57 3.98
C VAL A 99 -26.33 -23.77 3.70
N VAL A 100 -26.43 -22.45 3.82
CA VAL A 100 -25.30 -21.54 4.00
C VAL A 100 -25.08 -21.27 5.49
N ARG A 101 -23.87 -20.87 5.88
CA ARG A 101 -23.50 -20.58 7.27
C ARG A 101 -22.70 -19.29 7.33
N CYS A 102 -23.04 -18.44 8.30
CA CYS A 102 -22.37 -17.16 8.53
C CYS A 102 -21.46 -17.29 9.76
N PHE A 103 -20.24 -16.80 9.64
CA PHE A 103 -19.23 -16.75 10.70
C PHE A 103 -18.79 -15.31 10.88
N PHE A 104 -18.54 -14.91 12.13
CA PHE A 104 -18.07 -13.57 12.46
C PHE A 104 -16.58 -13.65 12.81
N LEU A 105 -15.80 -12.73 12.26
CA LEU A 105 -14.34 -12.67 12.38
C LEU A 105 -13.92 -11.34 13.01
N GLY A 106 -12.79 -11.35 13.71
CA GLY A 106 -12.23 -10.20 14.42
C GLY A 106 -12.32 -10.33 15.94
N GLN A 107 -12.15 -9.20 16.63
CA GLN A 107 -12.38 -9.10 18.08
C GLN A 107 -13.40 -7.99 18.37
N PRO A 108 -14.19 -8.07 19.46
CA PRO A 108 -15.15 -7.03 19.82
C PRO A 108 -14.50 -5.66 19.94
N SER A 109 -14.72 -4.82 18.93
CA SER A 109 -14.07 -3.53 18.75
C SER A 109 -15.10 -2.46 18.37
N THR A 110 -14.62 -1.23 18.27
CA THR A 110 -15.37 -0.07 17.74
C THR A 110 -14.69 0.55 16.52
N THR A 111 -13.50 0.06 16.13
CA THR A 111 -12.71 0.55 15.00
C THR A 111 -13.22 -0.05 13.68
N PRO A 112 -13.45 0.76 12.63
CA PRO A 112 -13.86 0.26 11.32
C PRO A 112 -12.89 -0.71 10.63
N GLY A 113 -13.35 -1.94 10.40
CA GLY A 113 -12.57 -3.01 9.76
C GLY A 113 -12.01 -4.05 10.74
N ASP A 114 -12.07 -3.80 12.06
CA ASP A 114 -11.65 -4.77 13.08
C ASP A 114 -12.58 -6.00 13.16
N CYS A 115 -13.75 -5.96 12.53
CA CYS A 115 -14.67 -7.09 12.40
C CYS A 115 -15.11 -7.30 10.94
N SER A 116 -15.36 -8.55 10.58
CA SER A 116 -16.00 -8.93 9.31
C SER A 116 -16.93 -10.12 9.53
N PHE A 117 -17.78 -10.44 8.55
CA PHE A 117 -18.54 -11.68 8.54
C PHE A 117 -18.36 -12.39 7.19
N VAL A 118 -18.24 -13.72 7.24
CA VAL A 118 -18.03 -14.55 6.06
C VAL A 118 -19.14 -15.58 5.95
N VAL A 119 -19.69 -15.74 4.76
CA VAL A 119 -20.71 -16.75 4.47
C VAL A 119 -20.08 -17.88 3.67
N SER A 120 -20.22 -19.12 4.12
CA SER A 120 -19.72 -20.31 3.39
C SER A 120 -20.79 -21.41 3.28
N GLY A 121 -20.56 -22.35 2.36
CA GLY A 121 -21.41 -23.52 2.15
C GLY A 121 -21.40 -23.96 0.69
N TRP A 122 -21.81 -25.21 0.45
CA TRP A 122 -21.92 -25.78 -0.90
C TRP A 122 -22.73 -24.91 -1.89
N PRO A 123 -23.86 -24.25 -1.51
CA PRO A 123 -24.62 -23.42 -2.44
C PRO A 123 -23.82 -22.27 -3.04
N LEU A 124 -22.90 -21.62 -2.29
CA LEU A 124 -22.09 -20.52 -2.83
C LEU A 124 -21.10 -21.01 -3.89
N ARG A 125 -20.46 -22.15 -3.64
CA ARG A 125 -19.55 -22.79 -4.60
C ARG A 125 -20.31 -23.30 -5.83
N LEU A 126 -21.48 -23.88 -5.66
CA LEU A 126 -22.35 -24.33 -6.75
C LEU A 126 -22.84 -23.15 -7.60
N ALA A 127 -23.25 -22.04 -6.97
CA ALA A 127 -23.62 -20.81 -7.68
C ALA A 127 -22.43 -20.27 -8.51
N GLY A 128 -21.21 -20.29 -7.99
CA GLY A 128 -20.00 -19.96 -8.77
C GLY A 128 -19.77 -20.89 -9.97
N MET A 129 -19.91 -22.20 -9.77
CA MET A 129 -19.79 -23.21 -10.84
C MET A 129 -20.91 -23.14 -11.89
N LEU A 130 -22.07 -22.59 -11.54
CA LEU A 130 -23.19 -22.32 -12.45
C LEU A 130 -22.98 -20.98 -13.20
N LEU A 131 -22.44 -19.96 -12.53
CA LEU A 131 -22.06 -18.67 -13.14
C LEU A 131 -21.04 -18.85 -14.27
N ASP A 132 -19.94 -19.58 -14.01
CA ASP A 132 -18.87 -19.85 -15.01
C ASP A 132 -19.35 -20.73 -16.19
N ARG A 133 -20.62 -21.19 -16.17
CA ARG A 133 -21.29 -21.96 -17.23
C ARG A 133 -22.46 -21.24 -17.90
N ALA A 134 -22.97 -20.15 -17.30
CA ALA A 134 -24.11 -19.40 -17.81
C ALA A 134 -23.70 -18.50 -18.98
N LYS A 135 -24.61 -18.30 -19.93
CA LYS A 135 -24.42 -17.35 -21.04
C LYS A 135 -24.91 -15.95 -20.68
N GLU A 136 -24.50 -14.95 -21.45
CA GLU A 136 -25.09 -13.62 -21.41
C GLU A 136 -26.62 -13.71 -21.62
N GLY A 137 -27.39 -13.08 -20.73
CA GLY A 137 -28.84 -13.17 -20.68
C GLY A 137 -29.42 -14.45 -20.04
N GLU A 138 -28.60 -15.26 -19.36
CA GLU A 138 -28.99 -16.52 -18.72
C GLU A 138 -28.59 -16.59 -17.23
N VAL A 139 -29.49 -17.09 -16.40
CA VAL A 139 -29.19 -17.53 -15.03
C VAL A 139 -29.43 -19.04 -14.92
N LEU A 140 -28.39 -19.77 -14.51
CA LEU A 140 -28.48 -21.19 -14.20
C LEU A 140 -28.75 -21.41 -12.71
N ILE A 141 -29.84 -22.12 -12.39
CA ILE A 141 -30.30 -22.41 -11.02
C ILE A 141 -30.10 -23.90 -10.73
N ASP A 142 -29.74 -24.28 -9.51
CA ASP A 142 -29.66 -25.70 -9.12
C ASP A 142 -31.03 -26.43 -9.13
N GLY A 143 -30.98 -27.75 -9.32
CA GLY A 143 -32.17 -28.60 -9.47
C GLY A 143 -32.48 -29.44 -8.23
N LEU A 144 -33.76 -29.82 -8.05
CA LEU A 144 -34.18 -30.80 -7.02
C LEU A 144 -33.88 -32.25 -7.41
N ASP A 145 -33.84 -32.54 -8.71
CA ASP A 145 -33.73 -33.89 -9.27
C ASP A 145 -32.37 -34.11 -9.93
N ALA A 146 -32.04 -35.37 -10.22
CA ALA A 146 -30.93 -35.78 -11.09
C ALA A 146 -31.04 -35.35 -12.57
N ARG A 147 -31.87 -34.32 -12.87
CA ARG A 147 -32.05 -33.73 -14.20
C ARG A 147 -31.11 -32.55 -14.49
N GLY A 148 -30.30 -32.14 -13.51
CA GLY A 148 -29.34 -31.04 -13.64
C GLY A 148 -29.92 -29.65 -13.39
N PRO A 149 -29.15 -28.58 -13.66
CA PRO A 149 -29.57 -27.21 -13.40
C PRO A 149 -30.66 -26.72 -14.37
N VAL A 150 -31.50 -25.80 -13.87
CA VAL A 150 -32.58 -25.14 -14.60
C VAL A 150 -32.11 -23.81 -15.17
N SER A 151 -32.25 -23.62 -16.48
CA SER A 151 -31.97 -22.34 -17.15
C SER A 151 -33.17 -21.38 -17.05
N VAL A 152 -32.88 -20.11 -16.81
CA VAL A 152 -33.81 -18.97 -16.84
C VAL A 152 -33.20 -17.88 -17.71
N THR A 153 -33.94 -17.34 -18.68
CA THR A 153 -33.42 -16.36 -19.65
C THR A 153 -34.08 -14.98 -19.54
N GLU A 154 -33.42 -13.95 -20.08
CA GLU A 154 -33.98 -12.59 -20.19
C GLU A 154 -35.34 -12.55 -20.88
N GLU A 155 -35.57 -13.38 -21.90
CA GLU A 155 -36.89 -13.47 -22.56
C GLU A 155 -37.98 -13.98 -21.61
N GLN A 156 -37.67 -14.98 -20.78
CA GLN A 156 -38.59 -15.48 -19.75
C GLN A 156 -38.83 -14.41 -18.67
N GLY A 157 -37.76 -13.73 -18.25
CA GLY A 157 -37.83 -12.63 -17.30
C GLY A 157 -38.70 -11.48 -17.78
N LEU A 158 -38.51 -11.02 -19.02
CA LEU A 158 -39.27 -9.92 -19.63
C LEU A 158 -40.76 -10.25 -19.72
N ARG A 159 -41.11 -11.47 -20.15
CA ARG A 159 -42.51 -11.97 -20.16
C ARG A 159 -43.13 -11.94 -18.75
N THR A 160 -42.37 -12.34 -17.72
CA THR A 160 -42.82 -12.29 -16.31
C THR A 160 -42.95 -10.85 -15.79
N TYR A 161 -42.00 -9.98 -16.12
CA TYR A 161 -42.00 -8.57 -15.73
C TYR A 161 -43.17 -7.80 -16.36
N GLU A 162 -43.46 -8.04 -17.64
CA GLU A 162 -44.64 -7.49 -18.32
C GLU A 162 -45.95 -7.96 -17.69
N ASP A 163 -46.08 -9.24 -17.35
CA ASP A 163 -47.28 -9.77 -16.70
C ASP A 163 -47.46 -9.16 -15.29
N MET A 164 -46.38 -9.02 -14.51
CA MET A 164 -46.40 -8.28 -13.24
C MET A 164 -46.77 -6.80 -13.43
N ARG A 165 -46.30 -6.15 -14.49
CA ARG A 165 -46.66 -4.76 -14.85
C ARG A 165 -48.14 -4.63 -15.19
N ARG A 166 -48.68 -5.52 -16.03
CA ARG A 166 -50.10 -5.58 -16.42
C ARG A 166 -51.03 -5.84 -15.22
N ARG A 167 -50.56 -6.62 -14.23
CA ARG A 167 -51.30 -6.92 -12.98
C ARG A 167 -51.10 -5.87 -11.87
N GLY A 168 -50.28 -4.84 -12.08
CA GLY A 168 -49.98 -3.82 -11.06
C GLY A 168 -49.10 -4.29 -9.90
N LEU A 169 -48.42 -5.43 -10.03
CA LEU A 169 -47.65 -6.09 -8.96
C LEU A 169 -46.21 -5.56 -8.79
N LEU A 170 -45.75 -4.65 -9.65
CA LEU A 170 -44.40 -4.06 -9.56
C LEU A 170 -44.22 -3.20 -8.31
N SER A 171 -45.27 -2.54 -7.82
CA SER A 171 -45.22 -1.69 -6.62
C SER A 171 -45.45 -2.45 -5.31
N SER A 172 -45.86 -3.72 -5.38
CA SER A 172 -46.15 -4.53 -4.20
C SER A 172 -44.93 -5.35 -3.77
N SER A 173 -44.22 -4.88 -2.73
CA SER A 173 -43.14 -5.60 -2.03
C SER A 173 -43.64 -6.80 -1.18
N THR A 174 -44.81 -7.36 -1.55
CA THR A 174 -45.53 -8.42 -0.85
C THR A 174 -45.01 -9.81 -1.21
N SER A 175 -43.76 -10.07 -0.87
CA SER A 175 -43.33 -11.43 -0.52
C SER A 175 -43.26 -11.53 1.01
N ALA A 176 -43.70 -12.65 1.58
CA ALA A 176 -43.69 -12.87 3.04
C ALA A 176 -42.26 -13.01 3.64
N SER A 177 -41.22 -12.79 2.82
CA SER A 177 -39.81 -12.85 3.18
C SER A 177 -38.99 -11.71 2.55
N SER A 178 -39.62 -10.59 2.19
CA SER A 178 -38.85 -9.34 2.09
C SER A 178 -38.27 -9.05 3.49
N PRO A 179 -36.97 -8.68 3.61
CA PRO A 179 -36.45 -8.21 4.88
C PRO A 179 -37.34 -7.05 5.34
N LYS A 180 -37.85 -7.10 6.59
CA LYS A 180 -38.64 -6.00 7.17
C LYS A 180 -37.89 -4.71 6.89
N SER A 181 -38.46 -3.83 6.05
CA SER A 181 -37.67 -2.73 5.53
C SER A 181 -37.12 -1.92 6.69
N LEU A 182 -35.80 -1.69 6.69
CA LEU A 182 -35.14 -0.75 7.58
C LEU A 182 -35.47 0.68 7.11
N SER A 183 -36.77 0.95 7.01
CA SER A 183 -37.32 2.29 7.08
C SER A 183 -36.63 3.01 8.24
N PRO A 184 -36.23 4.29 8.07
CA PRO A 184 -35.67 5.11 9.14
C PRO A 184 -36.79 5.48 10.12
N SER A 185 -37.26 4.47 10.84
CA SER A 185 -38.32 4.56 11.83
C SER A 185 -37.90 5.54 12.92
N LYS A 186 -38.85 6.33 13.39
CA LYS A 186 -38.66 7.39 14.39
C LYS A 186 -38.47 6.83 15.81
N SER A 187 -37.70 5.74 15.93
CA SER A 187 -37.20 5.20 17.20
C SER A 187 -36.20 6.19 17.80
N SER A 188 -36.43 6.56 19.07
CA SER A 188 -35.76 7.67 19.73
C SER A 188 -34.24 7.53 19.79
N LYS A 189 -33.53 8.66 19.76
CA LYS A 189 -32.05 8.72 19.87
C LYS A 189 -31.50 8.14 21.18
N SER A 190 -32.35 7.94 22.20
CA SER A 190 -32.01 7.63 23.59
C SER A 190 -31.54 6.18 23.87
N SER A 191 -31.83 5.20 23.01
CA SER A 191 -31.51 3.78 23.27
C SER A 191 -30.44 3.17 22.36
N ARG A 192 -29.89 3.94 21.41
CA ARG A 192 -29.06 3.41 20.31
C ARG A 192 -27.59 3.13 20.66
N GLY A 193 -27.09 3.65 21.77
CA GLY A 193 -25.65 3.74 22.06
C GLY A 193 -24.88 2.42 21.98
N GLY A 194 -25.42 1.32 22.50
CA GLY A 194 -24.70 0.03 22.52
C GLY A 194 -24.65 -0.70 21.16
N VAL A 195 -25.71 -0.64 20.35
CA VAL A 195 -25.80 -1.43 19.12
C VAL A 195 -25.01 -0.78 17.97
N TYR A 196 -25.04 0.55 17.88
CA TYR A 196 -24.30 1.28 16.84
C TYR A 196 -22.78 1.19 17.06
N LEU A 197 -22.33 1.11 18.32
CA LEU A 197 -20.92 1.07 18.69
C LEU A 197 -20.18 -0.14 18.11
N TYR A 198 -20.80 -1.32 18.14
CA TYR A 198 -20.23 -2.54 17.55
C TYR A 198 -20.54 -2.69 16.04
N ALA A 199 -21.66 -2.13 15.56
CA ALA A 199 -21.97 -2.12 14.13
C ALA A 199 -20.89 -1.37 13.31
N ASN A 200 -20.26 -0.36 13.91
CA ASN A 200 -19.17 0.40 13.29
C ASN A 200 -17.94 -0.47 12.95
N ALA A 201 -17.65 -1.52 13.74
CA ALA A 201 -16.49 -2.37 13.49
C ALA A 201 -16.63 -3.27 12.24
N TYR A 202 -17.87 -3.61 11.87
CA TYR A 202 -18.21 -4.32 10.63
C TYR A 202 -18.29 -3.42 9.39
N LEU A 203 -18.20 -2.10 9.57
CA LEU A 203 -18.14 -1.18 8.46
C LEU A 203 -16.69 -1.11 7.98
N GLY A 204 -16.42 -1.60 6.75
CA GLY A 204 -15.07 -1.63 6.19
C GLY A 204 -14.43 -0.23 6.20
N THR A 205 -13.11 -0.16 6.44
CA THR A 205 -12.41 1.09 6.79
C THR A 205 -12.60 2.22 5.77
N LEU A 206 -12.76 1.89 4.48
CA LEU A 206 -13.12 2.83 3.41
C LEU A 206 -14.54 3.40 3.58
N ALA A 207 -15.52 2.54 3.83
CA ALA A 207 -16.92 2.91 4.00
C ALA A 207 -17.17 3.71 5.28
N ALA A 208 -16.43 3.46 6.36
CA ALA A 208 -16.58 4.23 7.60
C ALA A 208 -15.99 5.64 7.49
N ARG A 209 -14.78 5.79 6.92
CA ARG A 209 -14.21 7.12 6.60
C ARG A 209 -15.12 7.91 5.66
N ARG A 210 -15.77 7.22 4.71
CA ARG A 210 -16.82 7.79 3.85
C ARG A 210 -18.04 8.26 4.64
N VAL A 211 -18.52 7.52 5.64
CA VAL A 211 -19.62 7.95 6.53
C VAL A 211 -19.21 9.14 7.40
N GLU A 212 -18.00 9.14 7.96
CA GLU A 212 -17.44 10.27 8.73
C GLU A 212 -17.39 11.55 7.87
N GLN A 213 -16.78 11.48 6.68
CA GLN A 213 -16.73 12.60 5.73
C GLN A 213 -18.11 13.07 5.26
N SER A 214 -19.06 12.14 5.06
CA SER A 214 -20.43 12.48 4.61
C SER A 214 -21.33 13.03 5.71
N ALA A 215 -20.92 12.91 6.98
CA ALA A 215 -21.60 13.57 8.11
C ALA A 215 -21.18 15.04 8.26
N GLU A 216 -20.03 15.43 7.68
CA GLU A 216 -19.48 16.79 7.75
C GLU A 216 -19.68 17.57 6.44
N ASN A 217 -19.59 16.92 5.27
CA ASN A 217 -19.43 17.62 3.98
C ASN A 217 -20.66 17.51 3.05
N ALA A 218 -21.07 18.65 2.47
CA ALA A 218 -22.15 18.72 1.47
C ALA A 218 -21.79 18.10 0.10
N LEU A 219 -20.51 17.91 -0.20
CA LEU A 219 -19.99 17.42 -1.49
C LEU A 219 -20.15 15.90 -1.73
N SER A 220 -21.10 15.24 -1.09
CA SER A 220 -21.21 13.77 -1.04
C SER A 220 -21.32 13.08 -2.42
N LEU A 221 -21.65 13.81 -3.49
CA LEU A 221 -21.72 13.36 -4.88
C LEU A 221 -20.37 13.30 -5.63
N LEU A 222 -19.30 13.97 -5.15
CA LEU A 222 -17.99 14.03 -5.84
C LEU A 222 -17.00 12.91 -5.44
N LEU A 223 -17.42 11.91 -4.65
CA LEU A 223 -16.52 10.88 -4.09
C LEU A 223 -16.49 9.55 -4.87
N ASN A 224 -16.96 9.56 -6.11
CA ASN A 224 -16.79 8.46 -7.06
C ASN A 224 -15.66 8.86 -8.04
N GLU A 225 -14.44 8.39 -7.78
CA GLU A 225 -13.22 8.88 -8.43
C GLU A 225 -12.38 7.74 -9.04
N LEU A 226 -11.63 8.05 -10.11
CA LEU A 226 -10.62 7.14 -10.66
C LEU A 226 -9.29 7.40 -9.95
N ARG A 227 -8.74 6.39 -9.26
CA ARG A 227 -7.48 6.50 -8.51
C ARG A 227 -6.46 5.43 -8.90
N PRO A 228 -5.15 5.80 -8.98
CA PRO A 228 -4.07 4.84 -9.10
C PRO A 228 -3.85 4.11 -7.76
N VAL A 229 -4.48 2.96 -7.60
CA VAL A 229 -4.45 2.15 -6.36
C VAL A 229 -3.62 0.89 -6.54
N ALA A 230 -3.05 0.39 -5.45
CA ALA A 230 -2.46 -0.95 -5.41
C ALA A 230 -3.42 -1.91 -4.70
N ILE A 231 -3.58 -3.11 -5.27
CA ILE A 231 -4.48 -4.16 -4.79
C ILE A 231 -3.64 -5.37 -4.39
N VAL A 232 -3.83 -5.88 -3.17
CA VAL A 232 -3.28 -7.16 -2.71
C VAL A 232 -4.42 -8.16 -2.58
N PHE A 233 -4.29 -9.29 -3.27
CA PHE A 233 -5.12 -10.49 -3.11
C PHE A 233 -4.31 -11.58 -2.40
N VAL A 234 -4.89 -12.20 -1.37
CA VAL A 234 -4.37 -13.38 -0.68
C VAL A 234 -5.35 -14.52 -0.85
N GLY A 235 -4.90 -15.63 -1.43
CA GLY A 235 -5.68 -16.86 -1.59
C GLY A 235 -5.37 -17.81 -0.44
N LEU A 236 -6.37 -18.11 0.39
CA LEU A 236 -6.24 -18.88 1.62
C LEU A 236 -6.72 -20.32 1.38
N HIS A 237 -5.99 -21.03 0.52
CA HIS A 237 -6.37 -22.36 -0.02
C HIS A 237 -6.56 -23.46 1.03
N CYS A 238 -5.99 -23.29 2.22
CA CYS A 238 -6.24 -24.18 3.36
C CYS A 238 -7.62 -23.98 4.01
N LEU A 239 -8.23 -22.80 3.89
CA LEU A 239 -9.53 -22.47 4.47
C LEU A 239 -10.72 -22.76 3.54
N SER A 240 -10.49 -23.20 2.29
CA SER A 240 -11.53 -23.30 1.25
C SER A 240 -12.75 -24.18 1.60
N ASN A 241 -12.61 -25.11 2.55
CA ASN A 241 -13.69 -25.97 3.05
C ASN A 241 -13.82 -25.85 4.60
N VAL A 242 -14.28 -24.70 5.11
CA VAL A 242 -14.64 -24.56 6.54
C VAL A 242 -15.80 -25.50 6.91
N ASP A 243 -15.58 -26.50 7.76
CA ASP A 243 -16.66 -27.14 8.52
C ASP A 243 -16.98 -26.26 9.76
N PRO A 244 -18.22 -25.77 9.95
CA PRO A 244 -18.62 -25.06 11.18
C PRO A 244 -18.40 -25.85 12.49
N LYS A 245 -18.29 -27.18 12.43
CA LYS A 245 -18.01 -28.02 13.59
C LYS A 245 -16.54 -28.02 13.97
N ASP A 246 -15.63 -27.67 13.05
CA ASP A 246 -14.21 -27.55 13.32
C ASP A 246 -13.91 -26.17 13.94
N SER A 247 -14.01 -26.11 15.27
CA SER A 247 -13.66 -24.93 16.05
C SER A 247 -12.20 -24.51 15.91
N LYS A 248 -11.27 -25.41 15.50
CA LYS A 248 -9.87 -25.04 15.25
C LYS A 248 -9.75 -24.31 13.91
N LEU A 249 -10.43 -24.79 12.88
CA LEU A 249 -10.44 -24.16 11.56
C LEU A 249 -11.13 -22.79 11.62
N LEU A 250 -12.21 -22.65 12.41
CA LEU A 250 -12.83 -21.35 12.70
C LEU A 250 -11.89 -20.41 13.48
N GLN A 251 -11.18 -20.90 14.50
CA GLN A 251 -10.18 -20.09 15.22
C GLN A 251 -9.06 -19.65 14.27
N LEU A 252 -8.54 -20.55 13.42
CA LEU A 252 -7.51 -20.24 12.43
C LEU A 252 -7.98 -19.20 11.41
N ALA A 253 -9.22 -19.28 10.91
CA ALA A 253 -9.77 -18.28 10.00
C ALA A 253 -9.88 -16.89 10.66
N ASN A 254 -10.21 -16.86 11.95
CA ASN A 254 -10.25 -15.63 12.76
C ASN A 254 -8.86 -15.05 13.02
N ASP A 255 -7.88 -15.89 13.38
CA ASP A 255 -6.51 -15.47 13.66
C ASP A 255 -5.79 -15.00 12.38
N VAL A 256 -6.06 -15.64 11.24
CA VAL A 256 -5.67 -15.18 9.90
C VAL A 256 -6.29 -13.80 9.61
N PHE A 257 -7.60 -13.61 9.82
CA PHE A 257 -8.25 -12.31 9.60
C PHE A 257 -7.61 -11.20 10.46
N ILE A 258 -7.43 -11.44 11.77
CA ILE A 258 -6.82 -10.47 12.69
C ILE A 258 -5.38 -10.12 12.26
N SER A 259 -4.57 -11.12 11.91
CA SER A 259 -3.19 -10.92 11.46
C SER A 259 -3.14 -10.13 10.14
N LEU A 260 -3.90 -10.53 9.13
CA LEU A 260 -3.91 -9.88 7.82
C LEU A 260 -4.48 -8.44 7.88
N THR A 261 -5.51 -8.19 8.69
CA THR A 261 -6.05 -6.85 8.95
C THR A 261 -5.03 -5.96 9.65
N GLY A 262 -4.39 -6.44 10.73
CA GLY A 262 -3.34 -5.71 11.43
C GLY A 262 -2.13 -5.40 10.54
N ILE A 263 -1.68 -6.36 9.72
CA ILE A 263 -0.60 -6.16 8.76
C ILE A 263 -1.00 -5.13 7.69
N THR A 264 -2.23 -5.19 7.18
CA THR A 264 -2.77 -4.23 6.20
C THR A 264 -2.71 -2.80 6.72
N HIS A 265 -3.23 -2.55 7.92
CA HIS A 265 -3.23 -1.22 8.53
C HIS A 265 -1.81 -0.75 8.91
N SER A 266 -0.92 -1.65 9.35
CA SER A 266 0.52 -1.34 9.56
C SER A 266 1.28 -0.98 8.26
N CYS A 267 0.64 -1.19 7.11
CA CYS A 267 1.13 -0.87 5.77
C CYS A 267 0.35 0.29 5.12
N ASN A 268 -0.36 1.11 5.91
CA ASN A 268 -1.27 2.20 5.48
C ASN A 268 -2.51 1.76 4.69
N GLY A 269 -2.72 0.47 4.43
CA GLY A 269 -3.83 -0.03 3.63
C GLY A 269 -5.16 -0.07 4.37
N ALA A 270 -6.24 -0.19 3.60
CA ALA A 270 -7.56 -0.63 4.08
C ALA A 270 -7.84 -2.06 3.64
N VAL A 271 -8.47 -2.83 4.53
CA VAL A 271 -9.12 -4.09 4.16
C VAL A 271 -10.37 -3.74 3.35
N ARG A 272 -10.51 -4.35 2.17
CA ARG A 272 -11.74 -4.26 1.38
C ARG A 272 -12.73 -5.31 1.84
N ASP A 273 -12.28 -6.58 1.88
CA ASP A 273 -13.15 -7.72 2.15
C ASP A 273 -12.34 -9.00 2.47
N MET A 274 -13.03 -9.98 3.07
CA MET A 274 -12.59 -11.37 3.15
C MET A 274 -13.77 -12.26 2.72
N LEU A 275 -13.62 -13.01 1.64
CA LEU A 275 -14.72 -13.67 0.95
C LEU A 275 -14.51 -15.18 0.79
N PHE A 276 -15.60 -15.90 0.53
CA PHE A 276 -15.60 -17.29 0.11
C PHE A 276 -16.17 -17.38 -1.31
N GLU A 277 -15.28 -17.52 -2.27
CA GLU A 277 -15.58 -17.61 -3.69
C GLU A 277 -15.51 -19.08 -4.18
N ASP A 278 -15.77 -19.30 -5.46
CA ASP A 278 -15.72 -20.63 -6.09
C ASP A 278 -14.36 -21.34 -5.93
N LYS A 279 -13.28 -20.56 -5.84
CA LYS A 279 -11.89 -20.99 -5.68
C LYS A 279 -11.46 -21.14 -4.21
N GLY A 280 -12.32 -20.81 -3.25
CA GLY A 280 -12.03 -20.87 -1.81
C GLY A 280 -12.03 -19.50 -1.14
N CYS A 281 -11.32 -19.40 0.00
CA CYS A 281 -11.28 -18.16 0.76
C CYS A 281 -10.25 -17.17 0.20
N THR A 282 -10.63 -15.90 0.05
CA THR A 282 -9.77 -14.80 -0.38
C THR A 282 -9.80 -13.65 0.62
N PHE A 283 -8.68 -12.95 0.80
CA PHE A 283 -8.57 -11.71 1.59
C PHE A 283 -8.00 -10.60 0.70
N ILE A 284 -8.60 -9.41 0.74
CA ILE A 284 -8.41 -8.36 -0.26
C ILE A 284 -8.11 -7.02 0.43
N SER A 285 -6.96 -6.43 0.12
CA SER A 285 -6.50 -5.14 0.66
C SER A 285 -6.21 -4.12 -0.43
N VAL A 286 -6.41 -2.85 -0.12
CA VAL A 286 -6.25 -1.73 -1.05
C VAL A 286 -5.40 -0.62 -0.43
N PHE A 287 -4.49 -0.07 -1.24
CA PHE A 287 -3.52 0.97 -0.88
C PHE A 287 -3.67 2.14 -1.86
N GLY A 288 -3.58 3.37 -1.37
CA GLY A 288 -3.78 4.60 -2.15
C GLY A 288 -5.25 4.99 -2.42
N ALA A 289 -6.24 4.20 -1.98
CA ALA A 289 -7.65 4.52 -2.24
C ALA A 289 -8.14 5.73 -1.43
N HIS A 290 -7.86 5.79 -0.14
CA HIS A 290 -8.31 6.89 0.75
C HIS A 290 -7.29 8.04 0.91
N SER A 291 -6.00 7.80 0.66
CA SER A 291 -4.93 8.78 0.89
C SER A 291 -3.92 8.76 -0.24
N HIS A 292 -3.29 9.90 -0.55
CA HIS A 292 -2.21 9.97 -1.53
C HIS A 292 -0.89 9.51 -0.88
N GLU A 293 -0.88 8.24 -0.44
CA GLU A 293 0.31 7.57 0.09
C GLU A 293 1.50 7.74 -0.86
N ALA A 294 2.68 7.99 -0.30
CA ALA A 294 3.84 8.38 -1.11
C ALA A 294 4.34 7.28 -2.07
N ASN A 295 3.97 6.00 -1.84
CA ASN A 295 4.24 4.90 -2.76
C ASN A 295 3.34 3.67 -2.47
N PRO A 296 2.07 3.63 -2.93
CA PRO A 296 1.18 2.48 -2.71
C PRO A 296 1.71 1.18 -3.31
N CYS A 297 2.57 1.22 -4.35
CA CYS A 297 3.25 0.03 -4.86
C CYS A 297 4.24 -0.58 -3.85
N PHE A 298 5.01 0.27 -3.16
CA PHE A 298 5.93 -0.18 -2.11
C PHE A 298 5.15 -0.68 -0.89
N ASP A 299 4.16 0.09 -0.43
CA ASP A 299 3.36 -0.23 0.75
C ASP A 299 2.60 -1.56 0.56
N ALA A 300 1.96 -1.77 -0.60
CA ALA A 300 1.33 -3.05 -0.95
C ALA A 300 2.33 -4.22 -1.09
N THR A 301 3.55 -3.97 -1.59
CA THR A 301 4.58 -5.01 -1.70
C THR A 301 5.11 -5.43 -0.33
N ILE A 302 5.40 -4.46 0.56
CA ILE A 302 5.82 -4.74 1.94
C ILE A 302 4.69 -5.41 2.73
N CYS A 303 3.43 -5.02 2.49
CA CYS A 303 2.28 -5.71 3.05
C CYS A 303 2.25 -7.18 2.62
N ALA A 304 2.30 -7.47 1.32
CA ALA A 304 2.31 -8.84 0.79
C ALA A 304 3.48 -9.68 1.36
N MET A 305 4.67 -9.09 1.52
CA MET A 305 5.81 -9.78 2.15
C MET A 305 5.58 -10.05 3.65
N ARG A 306 5.05 -9.09 4.41
CA ARG A 306 4.69 -9.29 5.83
C ARG A 306 3.61 -10.36 6.00
N MET A 307 2.58 -10.33 5.15
CA MET A 307 1.52 -11.34 5.10
C MET A 307 2.09 -12.72 4.75
N GLN A 308 3.00 -12.81 3.77
CA GLN A 308 3.66 -14.06 3.41
C GLN A 308 4.37 -14.68 4.61
N SER A 309 5.26 -13.93 5.29
CA SER A 309 5.94 -14.41 6.49
C SER A 309 4.98 -14.78 7.61
N ALA A 310 4.00 -13.93 7.96
CA ALA A 310 3.05 -14.24 9.04
C ALA A 310 2.24 -15.53 8.76
N LEU A 311 1.76 -15.71 7.53
CA LEU A 311 1.02 -16.91 7.14
C LEU A 311 1.91 -18.18 7.15
N SER A 312 3.21 -18.11 6.85
CA SER A 312 4.11 -19.28 6.86
C SER A 312 4.87 -19.54 8.16
N GLU A 313 5.15 -18.51 8.96
CA GLU A 313 6.05 -18.56 10.12
C GLU A 313 5.33 -18.37 11.47
N GLU A 314 4.24 -17.59 11.51
CA GLU A 314 3.47 -17.34 12.74
C GLU A 314 2.22 -18.23 12.83
N LEU A 315 1.58 -18.49 11.69
CA LEU A 315 0.34 -19.26 11.58
C LEU A 315 0.53 -20.63 10.88
N GLU A 316 1.73 -20.91 10.37
CA GLU A 316 2.16 -22.19 9.77
C GLU A 316 1.31 -22.73 8.58
N LEU A 317 0.50 -21.91 7.89
CA LEU A 317 -0.40 -22.34 6.80
C LEU A 317 0.36 -23.03 5.65
N ASP A 318 0.03 -24.29 5.35
CA ASP A 318 0.67 -25.06 4.27
C ASP A 318 0.35 -24.55 2.85
N ARG A 319 -0.84 -23.96 2.65
CA ARG A 319 -1.29 -23.55 1.31
C ARG A 319 -1.95 -22.18 1.29
N PHE A 320 -1.20 -21.22 0.77
CA PHE A 320 -1.66 -19.87 0.42
C PHE A 320 -0.86 -19.31 -0.77
N SER A 321 -1.38 -18.27 -1.43
CA SER A 321 -0.65 -17.54 -2.49
C SER A 321 -1.07 -16.07 -2.54
N LEU A 322 -0.21 -15.17 -3.03
CA LEU A 322 -0.48 -13.73 -3.08
C LEU A 322 -0.30 -13.14 -4.49
N GLY A 323 -1.13 -12.16 -4.82
CA GLY A 323 -1.07 -11.40 -6.07
C GLY A 323 -1.21 -9.90 -5.83
N VAL A 324 -0.30 -9.11 -6.43
CA VAL A 324 -0.31 -7.64 -6.29
C VAL A 324 -0.32 -6.96 -7.65
N SER A 325 -1.25 -6.04 -7.88
CA SER A 325 -1.19 -5.15 -9.05
C SER A 325 -1.46 -3.70 -8.69
N PHE A 326 -1.20 -2.80 -9.62
CA PHE A 326 -1.31 -1.35 -9.43
C PHE A 326 -1.73 -0.65 -10.72
N GLY A 327 -2.62 0.32 -10.58
CA GLY A 327 -3.08 1.21 -11.63
C GLY A 327 -4.49 1.70 -11.36
N ASP A 328 -5.08 2.35 -12.36
CA ASP A 328 -6.27 3.15 -12.19
C ASP A 328 -7.52 2.27 -11.99
N CYS A 329 -8.22 2.49 -10.87
CA CYS A 329 -9.48 1.84 -10.52
C CYS A 329 -10.52 2.89 -10.15
N PHE A 330 -11.80 2.60 -10.40
CA PHE A 330 -12.92 3.29 -9.80
C PHE A 330 -12.92 3.00 -8.30
N CYS A 331 -12.98 4.05 -7.49
CA CYS A 331 -13.14 4.02 -6.04
C CYS A 331 -14.35 4.88 -5.68
N GLY A 332 -15.39 4.29 -5.09
CA GLY A 332 -16.63 5.02 -4.85
C GLY A 332 -17.75 4.19 -4.23
N GLU A 333 -18.87 4.86 -3.95
CA GLU A 333 -20.06 4.26 -3.36
C GLU A 333 -20.99 3.70 -4.45
N VAL A 334 -21.39 2.43 -4.31
CA VAL A 334 -22.21 1.71 -5.31
C VAL A 334 -23.38 1.00 -4.62
N GLY A 335 -24.59 1.30 -5.07
CA GLY A 335 -25.85 0.69 -4.63
C GLY A 335 -26.96 1.72 -4.39
N PRO A 336 -28.21 1.29 -4.16
CA PRO A 336 -29.29 2.18 -3.74
C PRO A 336 -29.06 2.75 -2.33
N GLN A 337 -29.68 3.89 -2.02
CA GLN A 337 -29.62 4.55 -0.70
C GLN A 337 -30.00 3.64 0.50
N THR A 338 -30.72 2.54 0.26
CA THR A 338 -31.09 1.55 1.28
C THR A 338 -30.02 0.48 1.54
N ARG A 339 -29.07 0.29 0.61
CA ARG A 339 -27.92 -0.61 0.71
C ARG A 339 -26.90 -0.28 -0.38
N ALA A 340 -25.83 0.40 0.01
CA ALA A 340 -24.63 0.59 -0.81
C ALA A 340 -23.39 0.04 -0.08
N ASP A 341 -22.31 -0.18 -0.84
CA ASP A 341 -20.96 -0.48 -0.34
C ASP A 341 -19.95 0.50 -0.97
N TYR A 342 -18.79 0.69 -0.33
CA TYR A 342 -17.66 1.36 -0.96
C TYR A 342 -16.84 0.34 -1.76
N VAL A 343 -16.86 0.45 -3.07
CA VAL A 343 -16.30 -0.55 -3.99
C VAL A 343 -15.06 0.00 -4.70
N VAL A 344 -14.06 -0.86 -4.86
CA VAL A 344 -12.87 -0.62 -5.68
C VAL A 344 -12.90 -1.58 -6.87
N MET A 345 -13.04 -1.03 -8.08
CA MET A 345 -13.28 -1.78 -9.33
C MET A 345 -12.31 -1.34 -10.43
N GLY A 346 -11.68 -2.32 -11.10
CA GLY A 346 -10.79 -2.03 -12.22
C GLY A 346 -10.12 -3.28 -12.78
N THR A 347 -9.46 -3.13 -13.93
CA THR A 347 -8.69 -4.21 -14.56
C THR A 347 -7.55 -4.71 -13.68
N GLU A 348 -7.00 -3.84 -12.81
CA GLU A 348 -5.91 -4.16 -11.90
C GLU A 348 -6.37 -4.96 -10.66
N VAL A 349 -7.64 -4.81 -10.23
CA VAL A 349 -8.26 -5.69 -9.22
C VAL A 349 -8.31 -7.12 -9.75
N ASN A 350 -8.78 -7.28 -10.99
CA ASN A 350 -8.80 -8.57 -11.68
C ASN A 350 -7.39 -9.11 -11.96
N MET A 351 -6.40 -8.24 -12.22
CA MET A 351 -4.99 -8.63 -12.39
C MET A 351 -4.39 -9.17 -11.09
N ALA A 352 -4.65 -8.55 -9.94
CA ALA A 352 -4.19 -9.04 -8.64
C ALA A 352 -4.74 -10.44 -8.33
N ALA A 353 -6.04 -10.68 -8.55
CA ALA A 353 -6.64 -12.01 -8.41
C ALA A 353 -6.05 -13.05 -9.39
N ARG A 354 -5.77 -12.67 -10.64
CA ARG A 354 -5.11 -13.53 -11.64
C ARG A 354 -3.67 -13.86 -11.27
N LEU A 355 -2.92 -12.91 -10.69
CA LEU A 355 -1.56 -13.11 -10.19
C LEU A 355 -1.54 -14.03 -8.97
N MET A 356 -2.47 -13.85 -8.02
CA MET A 356 -2.67 -14.73 -6.86
C MET A 356 -2.91 -16.18 -7.29
N GLY A 357 -3.74 -16.41 -8.32
CA GLY A 357 -4.00 -17.73 -8.92
C GLY A 357 -2.87 -18.29 -9.79
N LYS A 358 -1.77 -17.57 -9.97
CA LYS A 358 -0.56 -18.01 -10.69
C LYS A 358 0.72 -17.98 -9.86
N ALA A 359 0.67 -17.44 -8.64
CA ALA A 359 1.81 -17.37 -7.73
C ALA A 359 2.16 -18.76 -7.18
N PRO A 360 3.46 -19.04 -6.92
CA PRO A 360 3.87 -20.30 -6.30
C PRO A 360 3.29 -20.41 -4.88
N ASN A 361 3.15 -21.65 -4.39
CA ASN A 361 2.63 -21.89 -3.05
C ASN A 361 3.52 -21.26 -1.97
N ARG A 362 2.91 -20.66 -0.94
CA ARG A 362 3.55 -19.78 0.06
C ARG A 362 4.33 -18.60 -0.56
N GLY A 363 3.94 -18.14 -1.75
CA GLY A 363 4.64 -17.11 -2.51
C GLY A 363 3.75 -16.00 -3.07
N ALA A 364 4.39 -14.91 -3.51
CA ALA A 364 3.75 -13.71 -4.04
C ALA A 364 4.20 -13.39 -5.47
N LEU A 365 3.29 -12.93 -6.33
CA LEU A 365 3.62 -12.34 -7.63
C LEU A 365 3.07 -10.91 -7.75
N VAL A 366 3.92 -9.98 -8.19
CA VAL A 366 3.53 -8.60 -8.48
C VAL A 366 3.58 -8.29 -9.98
N SER A 367 2.73 -7.38 -10.43
CA SER A 367 2.70 -6.96 -11.84
C SER A 367 3.89 -6.07 -12.23
N LYS A 368 4.15 -5.95 -13.53
CA LYS A 368 5.22 -5.10 -14.09
C LYS A 368 5.09 -3.62 -13.68
N ARG A 369 3.86 -3.14 -13.40
CA ARG A 369 3.60 -1.78 -12.86
C ARG A 369 4.07 -1.65 -11.41
N VAL A 370 3.78 -2.63 -10.55
CA VAL A 370 4.27 -2.66 -9.16
C VAL A 370 5.80 -2.75 -9.14
N TYR A 371 6.39 -3.69 -9.88
CA TYR A 371 7.85 -3.83 -10.01
C TYR A 371 8.55 -2.52 -10.39
N LYS A 372 8.07 -1.81 -11.43
CA LYS A 372 8.68 -0.53 -11.86
C LYS A 372 8.75 0.51 -10.74
N ASN A 373 7.73 0.58 -9.87
CA ASN A 373 7.63 1.56 -8.80
C ASN A 373 8.29 1.11 -7.48
N ALA A 374 8.36 -0.20 -7.22
CA ALA A 374 8.93 -0.75 -5.99
C ALA A 374 10.42 -1.17 -6.10
N ARG A 375 10.95 -1.42 -7.31
CA ARG A 375 12.34 -1.94 -7.53
C ARG A 375 13.49 -1.08 -6.97
N LYS A 376 13.20 0.15 -6.52
CA LYS A 376 14.16 1.05 -5.86
C LYS A 376 14.34 0.74 -4.36
N HIS A 377 13.45 -0.10 -3.80
CA HIS A 377 13.29 -0.35 -2.37
C HIS A 377 13.07 -1.82 -2.02
N VAL A 378 12.68 -2.65 -2.99
CA VAL A 378 12.47 -4.10 -2.85
C VAL A 378 13.21 -4.84 -3.98
N GLU A 379 13.85 -5.95 -3.65
CA GLU A 379 14.50 -6.86 -4.59
C GLU A 379 13.47 -7.81 -5.20
N PHE A 380 13.58 -8.05 -6.50
CA PHE A 380 12.64 -8.89 -7.25
C PHE A 380 13.34 -9.87 -8.17
N VAL A 381 12.88 -11.12 -8.17
CA VAL A 381 13.16 -12.09 -9.23
C VAL A 381 12.07 -12.00 -10.30
N LYS A 382 12.47 -11.99 -11.56
CA LYS A 382 11.56 -12.02 -12.72
C LYS A 382 11.01 -13.44 -12.87
N SER A 383 9.68 -13.61 -12.94
CA SER A 383 9.07 -14.93 -13.10
C SER A 383 9.26 -15.48 -14.52
N GLU A 384 8.95 -16.76 -14.71
CA GLU A 384 8.59 -17.31 -16.01
C GLU A 384 7.39 -16.55 -16.62
N GLU A 385 7.13 -16.77 -17.91
CA GLU A 385 6.00 -16.14 -18.59
C GLU A 385 4.67 -16.77 -18.17
N ILE A 386 3.70 -15.94 -17.79
CA ILE A 386 2.36 -16.35 -17.40
C ILE A 386 1.30 -15.86 -18.39
N THR A 387 0.30 -16.69 -18.62
CA THR A 387 -0.94 -16.38 -19.37
C THR A 387 -2.13 -16.33 -18.40
N VAL A 388 -3.12 -15.46 -18.67
CA VAL A 388 -4.29 -15.24 -17.79
C VAL A 388 -5.58 -15.12 -18.62
N LYS A 389 -6.71 -15.66 -18.13
CA LYS A 389 -8.04 -15.57 -18.78
C LYS A 389 -8.37 -14.11 -19.09
N GLY A 390 -8.73 -13.78 -20.34
CA GLY A 390 -9.10 -12.42 -20.74
C GLY A 390 -7.94 -11.42 -20.72
N LYS A 391 -6.82 -11.79 -21.35
CA LYS A 391 -5.77 -10.89 -21.86
C LYS A 391 -4.93 -11.65 -22.88
N ASP A 392 -4.67 -11.05 -24.04
CA ASP A 392 -3.86 -11.68 -25.09
C ASP A 392 -2.36 -11.62 -24.79
N GLY A 393 -1.65 -12.66 -25.20
CA GLY A 393 -0.22 -12.83 -25.01
C GLY A 393 0.19 -13.25 -23.59
N SER A 394 1.38 -13.83 -23.50
CA SER A 394 2.07 -14.08 -22.24
C SER A 394 2.74 -12.81 -21.70
N PHE A 395 3.01 -12.77 -20.39
CA PHE A 395 3.82 -11.70 -19.79
C PHE A 395 4.54 -12.18 -18.53
N HIS A 396 5.63 -11.51 -18.17
CA HIS A 396 6.33 -11.78 -16.91
C HIS A 396 5.70 -11.02 -15.73
N ALA A 397 5.55 -11.72 -14.61
CA ALA A 397 5.38 -11.15 -13.29
C ALA A 397 6.74 -11.09 -12.55
N TYR A 398 6.72 -10.63 -11.30
CA TYR A 398 7.91 -10.47 -10.48
C TYR A 398 7.63 -10.95 -9.05
N GLN A 399 8.49 -11.80 -8.50
CA GLN A 399 8.41 -12.26 -7.12
C GLN A 399 9.26 -11.34 -6.23
N PRO A 400 8.69 -10.69 -5.19
CA PRO A 400 9.48 -9.93 -4.22
C PRO A 400 10.29 -10.89 -3.33
N LEU A 401 11.52 -10.52 -2.99
CA LEU A 401 12.39 -11.31 -2.11
C LEU A 401 12.64 -10.62 -0.77
N THR A 402 13.25 -9.44 -0.80
CA THR A 402 13.64 -8.70 0.41
C THR A 402 13.61 -7.20 0.18
N ARG A 403 13.57 -6.43 1.27
CA ARG A 403 13.67 -4.97 1.20
C ARG A 403 15.13 -4.57 1.03
N LEU A 404 15.44 -3.83 -0.03
CA LEU A 404 16.80 -3.42 -0.35
C LEU A 404 17.39 -2.53 0.76
N ARG A 405 18.49 -3.00 1.37
CA ARG A 405 19.36 -2.16 2.21
C ARG A 405 19.88 -1.00 1.34
N ARG A 406 19.66 0.25 1.76
CA ARG A 406 20.35 1.43 1.18
C ARG A 406 21.80 1.47 1.68
N ILE A 407 22.63 0.56 1.17
CA ILE A 407 24.06 0.51 1.48
C ILE A 407 24.74 1.72 0.84
N SER A 408 25.47 2.49 1.65
CA SER A 408 26.33 3.56 1.15
C SER A 408 27.65 2.98 0.64
N SER A 409 27.62 2.41 -0.56
CA SER A 409 28.81 2.25 -1.41
C SER A 409 29.02 3.54 -2.22
N ARG A 410 30.29 3.88 -2.50
CA ARG A 410 30.64 5.12 -3.23
C ARG A 410 30.16 5.05 -4.69
N GLY A 411 29.10 5.79 -5.00
CA GLY A 411 28.57 5.99 -6.36
C GLY A 411 27.17 5.41 -6.58
N SER A 412 26.33 6.15 -7.32
CA SER A 412 24.98 5.72 -7.76
C SER A 412 23.95 5.42 -6.66
N LEU A 413 23.72 6.38 -5.75
CA LEU A 413 22.52 6.40 -4.90
C LEU A 413 21.36 7.12 -5.63
N TYR A 414 20.12 6.64 -5.43
CA TYR A 414 18.87 7.10 -6.08
C TYR A 414 18.77 6.89 -7.60
N ILE A 415 18.39 5.69 -8.03
CA ILE A 415 17.90 5.44 -9.39
C ILE A 415 16.51 6.08 -9.56
N PHE A 416 16.46 7.38 -9.86
CA PHE A 416 15.51 7.87 -10.88
C PHE A 416 15.98 7.38 -12.26
N ASP A 417 15.19 7.62 -13.31
CA ASP A 417 15.54 7.07 -14.63
C ASP A 417 16.92 7.56 -15.09
N GLU A 418 17.60 6.81 -15.96
CA GLU A 418 19.04 7.00 -16.23
C GLU A 418 19.37 8.42 -16.75
N THR A 419 18.39 9.08 -17.38
CA THR A 419 18.39 10.50 -17.76
C THR A 419 18.65 11.46 -16.60
N HIS A 420 18.05 11.23 -15.43
CA HIS A 420 18.15 12.11 -14.25
C HIS A 420 19.42 11.92 -13.42
N SER A 421 20.30 10.98 -13.79
CA SER A 421 21.57 10.73 -13.08
C SER A 421 22.45 11.98 -12.92
N LYS A 422 22.38 12.92 -13.86
CA LYS A 422 23.07 14.23 -13.80
C LYS A 422 22.61 15.12 -12.64
N ALA A 423 21.33 15.09 -12.25
CA ALA A 423 20.79 15.92 -11.16
C ALA A 423 21.32 15.51 -9.75
N LEU A 424 22.01 14.37 -9.67
CA LEU A 424 22.67 13.84 -8.48
C LEU A 424 24.20 14.06 -8.49
N GLN A 425 24.75 14.54 -9.62
CA GLN A 425 26.15 14.98 -9.74
C GLN A 425 26.31 16.49 -9.52
N GLN A 426 25.20 17.25 -9.47
CA GLN A 426 25.28 18.68 -9.17
C GLN A 426 25.69 18.92 -7.70
N PRO A 427 26.62 19.85 -7.43
CA PRO A 427 27.13 20.12 -6.09
C PRO A 427 26.04 20.70 -5.18
N PHE A 428 26.26 20.64 -3.85
CA PHE A 428 25.39 21.32 -2.89
C PHE A 428 25.38 22.83 -3.13
N ILE A 429 24.26 23.36 -3.64
CA ILE A 429 24.13 24.78 -4.03
C ILE A 429 24.08 25.65 -2.75
N PRO A 430 25.05 26.56 -2.52
CA PRO A 430 25.27 27.21 -1.23
C PRO A 430 24.37 28.44 -0.98
N MET A 431 23.06 28.21 -0.96
CA MET A 431 22.01 29.23 -0.77
C MET A 431 21.98 29.79 0.67
N PRO A 432 21.79 31.10 0.91
CA PRO A 432 21.74 31.74 2.24
C PRO A 432 20.90 31.02 3.32
N SER A 433 19.67 30.61 3.02
CA SER A 433 18.76 29.86 3.89
C SER A 433 19.33 28.50 4.31
N ARG A 434 20.20 27.92 3.47
CA ARG A 434 20.92 26.68 3.73
C ARG A 434 22.26 26.92 4.43
N GLN A 435 22.91 28.07 4.24
CA GLN A 435 24.16 28.42 4.92
C GLN A 435 24.02 28.44 6.45
N GLY A 436 22.92 28.96 6.99
CA GLY A 436 22.66 28.94 8.44
C GLY A 436 22.56 27.53 9.02
N GLY A 437 21.87 26.63 8.32
CA GLY A 437 21.76 25.21 8.67
C GLY A 437 23.10 24.48 8.54
N MET A 438 23.80 24.66 7.42
CA MET A 438 25.13 24.11 7.16
C MET A 438 26.14 24.53 8.23
N LYS A 439 26.23 25.82 8.54
CA LYS A 439 27.12 26.35 9.59
C LYS A 439 26.82 25.76 10.97
N SER A 440 25.55 25.50 11.26
CA SER A 440 25.11 24.86 12.51
C SER A 440 25.49 23.37 12.57
N MET A 441 25.29 22.63 11.48
CA MET A 441 25.72 21.22 11.35
C MET A 441 27.24 21.09 11.43
N MET A 442 27.99 21.93 10.71
CA MET A 442 29.45 21.92 10.78
C MET A 442 29.97 22.31 12.16
N LYS A 443 29.32 23.24 12.89
CA LYS A 443 29.65 23.53 14.29
C LYS A 443 29.39 22.33 15.20
N ALA A 444 28.34 21.55 14.95
CA ALA A 444 28.08 20.31 15.68
C ALA A 444 29.15 19.24 15.41
N LEU A 445 29.57 19.08 14.14
CA LEU A 445 30.62 18.15 13.71
C LEU A 445 32.01 18.50 14.30
N HIS A 446 32.39 19.78 14.31
CA HIS A 446 33.64 20.21 14.96
C HIS A 446 33.59 20.01 16.48
N GLY A 447 32.43 20.27 17.11
CA GLY A 447 32.22 20.02 18.53
C GLY A 447 32.35 18.54 18.91
N SER A 448 31.77 17.64 18.13
CA SER A 448 31.95 16.19 18.35
C SER A 448 33.38 15.74 18.03
N ALA A 449 34.02 16.27 16.98
CA ALA A 449 35.42 15.98 16.69
C ALA A 449 36.35 16.30 17.88
N GLN A 450 36.04 17.35 18.65
CA GLN A 450 36.72 17.78 19.88
C GLN A 450 36.27 17.02 21.16
N GLY A 451 35.40 16.01 21.06
CA GLY A 451 34.96 15.21 22.20
C GLY A 451 33.73 15.74 22.96
N SER A 452 33.01 16.72 22.41
CA SER A 452 31.73 17.20 22.93
C SER A 452 30.59 16.56 22.12
N PRO A 453 30.00 15.42 22.55
CA PRO A 453 29.07 14.67 21.73
C PRO A 453 27.78 15.47 21.46
N ARG A 454 27.26 15.38 20.23
CA ARG A 454 26.13 16.20 19.76
C ARG A 454 24.98 15.38 19.24
N LEU A 455 23.78 15.87 19.51
CA LEU A 455 22.54 15.48 18.86
C LEU A 455 22.09 16.63 17.96
N ALA A 456 21.82 16.35 16.69
CA ALA A 456 21.32 17.30 15.71
C ALA A 456 20.00 16.82 15.12
N PHE A 457 19.08 17.76 14.91
CA PHE A 457 17.76 17.51 14.33
C PHE A 457 17.60 18.31 13.05
N VAL A 458 17.37 17.64 11.92
CA VAL A 458 17.12 18.26 10.61
C VAL A 458 15.63 18.13 10.28
N VAL A 459 14.88 19.21 10.53
CA VAL A 459 13.41 19.26 10.41
C VAL A 459 13.02 20.09 9.20
N GLY A 460 11.98 19.68 8.48
CA GLY A 460 11.42 20.48 7.38
C GLY A 460 10.57 19.64 6.45
N GLY A 461 9.72 20.29 5.65
CA GLY A 461 8.79 19.65 4.72
C GLY A 461 9.43 18.61 3.78
N PRO A 462 8.60 17.76 3.12
CA PRO A 462 9.10 16.79 2.16
C PRO A 462 9.82 17.51 1.00
N PHE A 463 10.80 16.83 0.40
CA PHE A 463 11.54 17.29 -0.78
C PHE A 463 12.38 18.59 -0.67
N LEU A 464 12.34 19.32 0.45
CA LEU A 464 13.10 20.57 0.69
C LEU A 464 14.65 20.43 0.77
N GLY A 465 15.20 19.27 0.42
CA GLY A 465 16.65 19.03 0.39
C GLY A 465 17.29 18.48 1.67
N LYS A 466 16.50 18.02 2.66
CA LYS A 466 17.02 17.43 3.92
C LYS A 466 18.14 16.40 3.70
N SER A 467 17.91 15.41 2.83
CA SER A 467 18.88 14.36 2.49
C SER A 467 20.14 14.89 1.80
N ARG A 468 20.04 15.99 1.04
CA ARG A 468 21.21 16.66 0.40
C ARG A 468 22.07 17.35 1.46
N LEU A 469 21.46 18.09 2.41
CA LEU A 469 22.19 18.70 3.53
C LEU A 469 22.87 17.65 4.42
N ILE A 470 22.16 16.56 4.75
CA ILE A 470 22.70 15.48 5.59
C ILE A 470 23.87 14.78 4.91
N ARG A 471 23.78 14.52 3.59
CA ARG A 471 24.86 13.94 2.79
C ARG A 471 26.09 14.84 2.75
N GLU A 472 25.93 16.11 2.38
CA GLU A 472 27.01 17.10 2.31
C GLU A 472 27.77 17.24 3.66
N VAL A 473 27.09 17.08 4.79
CA VAL A 473 27.70 17.06 6.13
C VAL A 473 28.36 15.70 6.42
N ALA A 474 27.80 14.59 5.94
CA ALA A 474 28.36 13.25 6.12
C ALA A 474 29.62 13.00 5.27
N ASP A 475 29.67 13.52 4.05
CA ASP A 475 30.85 13.46 3.19
C ASP A 475 32.00 14.26 3.82
N LYS A 476 31.73 15.50 4.28
CA LYS A 476 32.66 16.32 5.08
C LYS A 476 33.03 15.73 6.43
N ALA A 477 32.21 14.84 6.99
CA ALA A 477 32.57 14.06 8.17
C ALA A 477 33.55 12.93 7.80
N GLY A 478 33.34 12.25 6.66
CA GLY A 478 34.26 11.28 6.10
C GLY A 478 35.65 11.87 5.81
N ASP A 479 35.71 13.08 5.25
CA ASP A 479 36.95 13.85 5.05
C ASP A 479 37.65 14.25 6.38
N ALA A 480 36.92 14.17 7.51
CA ALA A 480 37.41 14.40 8.87
C ALA A 480 37.56 13.10 9.68
N ASP A 481 37.80 11.97 9.00
CA ASP A 481 37.97 10.61 9.55
C ASP A 481 36.77 10.04 10.32
N PHE A 482 35.55 10.59 10.18
CA PHE A 482 34.37 10.00 10.84
C PHE A 482 33.93 8.70 10.17
N THR A 483 33.75 7.67 10.99
CA THR A 483 32.90 6.53 10.60
C THR A 483 31.46 7.02 10.51
N VAL A 484 30.91 7.11 9.30
CA VAL A 484 29.49 7.37 9.09
C VAL A 484 28.71 6.04 9.08
N LEU A 485 27.65 5.97 9.88
CA LEU A 485 26.63 4.91 9.87
C LEU A 485 25.25 5.56 9.65
N GLN A 486 24.53 5.13 8.61
CA GLN A 486 23.25 5.72 8.22
C GLN A 486 22.14 4.65 8.16
N SER A 487 21.01 4.91 8.82
CA SER A 487 19.78 4.14 8.67
C SER A 487 18.72 4.96 7.93
N PHE A 488 17.86 4.25 7.17
CA PHE A 488 16.78 4.85 6.38
C PHE A 488 15.42 4.28 6.79
N ARG A 489 14.46 5.17 7.10
CA ARG A 489 13.13 4.84 7.63
C ARG A 489 12.00 5.37 6.73
N THR A 490 10.91 4.64 6.67
CA THR A 490 9.61 5.01 6.06
C THR A 490 8.54 5.11 7.16
N SER A 491 7.31 5.52 6.83
CA SER A 491 6.17 5.46 7.75
C SER A 491 5.94 4.04 8.29
N LEU A 492 6.12 3.03 7.44
CA LEU A 492 5.94 1.60 7.77
C LEU A 492 6.86 1.08 8.88
N ASP A 493 7.87 1.86 9.27
CA ASP A 493 8.91 1.47 10.22
C ASP A 493 8.68 2.04 11.63
N SER A 494 7.74 2.97 11.80
CA SER A 494 7.55 3.70 13.07
C SER A 494 6.97 2.85 14.20
N ASP A 495 6.30 1.73 13.90
CA ASP A 495 5.84 0.76 14.92
C ASP A 495 6.85 -0.36 15.19
N SER A 496 7.88 -0.51 14.33
CA SER A 496 8.85 -1.58 14.47
C SER A 496 9.91 -1.19 15.51
N SER A 497 9.80 -1.76 16.71
CA SER A 497 10.69 -1.44 17.83
C SER A 497 12.18 -1.54 17.46
N TYR A 498 12.93 -0.49 17.82
CA TYR A 498 14.36 -0.33 17.58
C TYR A 498 14.80 -0.24 16.11
N PHE A 499 13.90 -0.06 15.15
CA PHE A 499 14.22 -0.05 13.71
C PHE A 499 15.35 0.91 13.28
N PRO A 500 15.41 2.19 13.72
CA PRO A 500 16.52 3.11 13.43
C PRO A 500 17.89 2.54 13.79
N PHE A 501 17.96 1.65 14.78
CA PHE A 501 19.21 1.03 15.25
C PHE A 501 19.57 -0.26 14.51
N ARG A 502 18.69 -0.87 13.71
CA ARG A 502 18.95 -2.14 13.01
C ARG A 502 20.16 -2.03 12.06
N GLN A 503 19.99 -1.26 10.99
CA GLN A 503 21.04 -1.00 9.99
C GLN A 503 22.32 -0.42 10.65
N ILE A 504 22.18 0.35 11.72
CA ILE A 504 23.31 0.91 12.49
C ILE A 504 24.08 -0.19 13.23
N ALA A 505 23.40 -1.11 13.91
CA ALA A 505 24.04 -2.21 14.63
C ALA A 505 24.64 -3.24 13.67
N GLU A 506 23.96 -3.56 12.57
CA GLU A 506 24.45 -4.40 11.48
C GLU A 506 25.81 -3.90 10.95
N MET A 507 25.86 -2.63 10.51
CA MET A 507 27.09 -2.02 10.02
C MET A 507 28.14 -1.78 11.12
N ALA A 508 27.72 -1.51 12.36
CA ALA A 508 28.64 -1.34 13.48
C ALA A 508 29.34 -2.65 13.82
N LEU A 509 28.66 -3.79 13.80
CA LEU A 509 29.27 -5.12 13.95
C LEU A 509 30.34 -5.35 12.87
N GLN A 510 29.99 -5.19 11.59
CA GLN A 510 30.93 -5.40 10.48
C GLN A 510 32.15 -4.46 10.54
N LYS A 511 31.94 -3.15 10.75
CA LYS A 511 33.05 -2.18 10.85
C LYS A 511 33.87 -2.36 12.14
N CYS A 512 33.26 -2.78 13.24
CA CYS A 512 33.98 -3.07 14.48
C CYS A 512 34.90 -4.28 14.31
N ALA A 513 34.41 -5.37 13.71
CA ALA A 513 35.22 -6.53 13.38
C ALA A 513 36.43 -6.14 12.51
N VAL A 514 36.22 -5.36 11.44
CA VAL A 514 37.31 -4.81 10.60
C VAL A 514 38.34 -4.02 11.42
N ARG A 515 37.88 -3.06 12.23
CA ARG A 515 38.76 -2.09 12.91
C ARG A 515 39.44 -2.63 14.16
N VAL A 516 38.85 -3.60 14.85
CA VAL A 516 39.41 -4.22 16.06
C VAL A 516 40.27 -5.44 15.72
N LEU A 517 39.91 -6.22 14.70
CA LEU A 517 40.64 -7.43 14.29
C LEU A 517 41.62 -7.20 13.12
N GLY A 518 41.69 -5.98 12.58
CA GLY A 518 42.62 -5.61 11.51
C GLY A 518 42.32 -6.23 10.15
N MET A 519 41.06 -6.58 9.87
CA MET A 519 40.67 -7.32 8.67
C MET A 519 40.77 -6.45 7.41
N GLN A 520 41.31 -7.01 6.31
CA GLN A 520 41.36 -6.32 5.00
C GLN A 520 39.99 -6.22 4.31
N LYS A 521 39.02 -7.04 4.69
CA LYS A 521 37.64 -7.07 4.16
C LYS A 521 36.64 -7.17 5.31
N PRO A 522 35.43 -6.59 5.18
CA PRO A 522 34.35 -6.82 6.13
C PRO A 522 33.89 -8.29 6.13
N PRO A 523 33.38 -8.80 7.27
CA PRO A 523 32.61 -10.04 7.29
C PRO A 523 31.38 -9.95 6.38
N GLU A 524 30.97 -11.07 5.80
CA GLU A 524 29.91 -11.15 4.78
C GLU A 524 28.57 -10.55 5.26
N ASP A 525 28.19 -10.83 6.51
CA ASP A 525 26.99 -10.31 7.17
C ASP A 525 27.25 -9.90 8.64
N GLU A 526 26.21 -9.40 9.30
CA GLU A 526 26.24 -9.04 10.72
C GLU A 526 26.40 -10.24 11.68
N VAL A 527 26.06 -11.45 11.24
CA VAL A 527 26.06 -12.68 12.06
C VAL A 527 27.48 -13.26 12.14
N ALA A 528 28.20 -13.29 11.02
CA ALA A 528 29.62 -13.58 10.93
C ALA A 528 30.44 -12.56 11.72
N ALA A 529 30.11 -11.26 11.58
CA ALA A 529 30.74 -10.21 12.39
C ALA A 529 30.50 -10.42 13.90
N ALA A 530 29.27 -10.77 14.32
CA ALA A 530 28.96 -11.05 15.72
C ALA A 530 29.65 -12.32 16.26
N LYS A 531 29.88 -13.34 15.43
CA LYS A 531 30.65 -14.56 15.79
C LYS A 531 32.13 -14.22 16.03
N LEU A 532 32.78 -13.57 15.07
CA LEU A 532 34.19 -13.15 15.19
C LEU A 532 34.43 -12.25 16.41
N LEU A 533 33.50 -11.33 16.70
CA LEU A 533 33.59 -10.46 17.88
C LEU A 533 33.35 -11.20 19.22
N LEU A 534 32.69 -12.36 19.22
CA LEU A 534 32.64 -13.25 20.39
C LEU A 534 33.93 -14.07 20.54
N GLU A 535 34.46 -14.59 19.42
CA GLU A 535 35.65 -15.45 19.39
C GLU A 535 36.92 -14.71 19.84
N HIS A 536 36.95 -13.38 19.66
CA HIS A 536 38.01 -12.48 20.12
C HIS A 536 37.66 -11.68 21.40
N ASP A 537 36.68 -12.13 22.21
CA ASP A 537 36.28 -11.55 23.52
C ASP A 537 35.84 -10.06 23.52
N VAL A 538 35.66 -9.43 22.34
CA VAL A 538 35.18 -8.04 22.18
C VAL A 538 33.71 -7.92 22.63
N LEU A 539 32.93 -8.97 22.35
CA LEU A 539 31.57 -9.18 22.82
C LEU A 539 31.52 -10.43 23.70
N LYS A 540 30.58 -10.46 24.65
CA LYS A 540 30.23 -11.67 25.42
C LYS A 540 28.91 -12.23 24.91
N LYS A 541 28.58 -13.49 25.24
CA LYS A 541 27.33 -14.14 24.80
C LYS A 541 26.09 -13.26 25.09
N ILE A 542 26.03 -12.62 26.27
CA ILE A 542 24.95 -11.69 26.64
C ILE A 542 24.88 -10.44 25.73
N ASP A 543 26.02 -9.96 25.20
CA ASP A 543 26.02 -8.82 24.28
C ASP A 543 25.43 -9.18 22.92
N ARG A 544 25.71 -10.40 22.43
CA ARG A 544 25.06 -10.93 21.22
C ARG A 544 23.54 -11.03 21.43
N VAL A 545 23.08 -11.48 22.60
CA VAL A 545 21.64 -11.50 22.97
C VAL A 545 21.04 -10.10 22.98
N ASN A 546 21.71 -9.12 23.60
CA ASN A 546 21.23 -7.75 23.66
C ASN A 546 21.16 -7.09 22.27
N ILE A 547 22.18 -7.27 21.42
CA ILE A 547 22.19 -6.72 20.05
C ILE A 547 21.15 -7.42 19.17
N GLY A 548 20.93 -8.73 19.35
CA GLY A 548 19.89 -9.48 18.64
C GLY A 548 18.46 -9.03 18.94
N SER A 549 18.21 -8.44 20.12
CA SER A 549 16.92 -7.80 20.43
C SER A 549 16.61 -6.56 19.57
N ILE A 550 17.63 -5.99 18.90
CA ILE A 550 17.47 -5.00 17.82
C ILE A 550 17.43 -5.71 16.46
N VAL A 551 18.41 -6.60 16.21
CA VAL A 551 18.71 -7.22 14.90
C VAL A 551 18.50 -8.75 14.99
N PRO A 552 17.29 -9.27 14.69
CA PRO A 552 16.95 -10.66 15.04
C PRO A 552 17.85 -11.73 14.41
N THR A 553 18.40 -11.50 13.21
CA THR A 553 19.34 -12.41 12.51
C THR A 553 20.58 -12.74 13.36
N VAL A 554 20.96 -11.86 14.28
CA VAL A 554 22.12 -12.05 15.16
C VAL A 554 21.83 -13.09 16.26
N THR A 555 20.58 -13.47 16.56
CA THR A 555 20.25 -14.35 17.71
C THR A 555 19.19 -15.41 17.43
N ASP A 556 19.47 -16.62 17.90
CA ASP A 556 18.56 -17.75 17.87
C ASP A 556 17.35 -17.54 18.80
N ALA A 557 16.14 -17.98 18.38
CA ALA A 557 14.89 -17.76 19.13
C ALA A 557 14.93 -18.29 20.58
N GLN A 558 15.72 -19.35 20.84
CA GLN A 558 15.94 -19.88 22.19
C GLN A 558 16.61 -18.85 23.13
N LEU A 559 17.52 -18.01 22.62
CA LEU A 559 18.22 -16.99 23.42
C LEU A 559 17.30 -15.80 23.76
N MET A 560 16.36 -15.45 22.86
CA MET A 560 15.38 -14.40 23.11
C MET A 560 14.44 -14.72 24.29
N SER A 561 14.30 -16.00 24.68
CA SER A 561 13.57 -16.39 25.89
C SER A 561 14.15 -15.78 27.18
N LEU A 562 15.48 -15.55 27.23
CA LEU A 562 16.20 -15.00 28.38
C LEU A 562 15.90 -13.51 28.65
N LEU A 563 15.22 -12.85 27.71
CA LEU A 563 14.79 -11.44 27.81
C LEU A 563 13.34 -11.30 28.29
N LYS A 564 12.54 -12.38 28.30
CA LYS A 564 11.14 -12.34 28.75
C LYS A 564 11.06 -11.98 30.24
N GLY A 565 10.21 -11.02 30.58
CA GLY A 565 10.00 -10.56 31.97
C GLY A 565 11.00 -9.51 32.49
N GLN A 566 12.02 -9.11 31.71
CA GLN A 566 12.91 -8.03 32.15
C GLN A 566 12.23 -6.64 32.10
N ASN A 567 12.58 -5.77 33.06
CA ASN A 567 12.11 -4.38 33.07
C ASN A 567 12.65 -3.63 31.83
N PRO A 568 11.83 -2.94 31.03
CA PRO A 568 12.28 -2.22 29.83
C PRO A 568 13.41 -1.21 30.09
N LYS A 569 13.44 -0.56 31.27
CA LYS A 569 14.52 0.37 31.65
C LYS A 569 15.86 -0.34 31.87
N THR A 570 15.85 -1.62 32.24
CA THR A 570 17.05 -2.45 32.39
C THR A 570 17.48 -3.00 31.03
N MET A 571 16.53 -3.46 30.21
CA MET A 571 16.79 -3.93 28.84
C MET A 571 17.43 -2.83 27.98
N ILE A 572 16.89 -1.61 27.97
CA ILE A 572 17.47 -0.46 27.25
C ILE A 572 18.92 -0.18 27.68
N LYS A 573 19.24 -0.31 28.97
CA LYS A 573 20.62 -0.15 29.45
C LYS A 573 21.53 -1.25 28.91
N ALA A 574 21.12 -2.52 29.07
CA ALA A 574 21.89 -3.67 28.59
C ALA A 574 22.14 -3.60 27.07
N ILE A 575 21.15 -3.18 26.29
CA ILE A 575 21.28 -2.88 24.86
C ILE A 575 22.33 -1.80 24.61
N VAL A 576 22.28 -0.66 25.31
CA VAL A 576 23.28 0.43 25.15
C VAL A 576 24.68 0.01 25.62
N ASP A 577 24.80 -0.76 26.70
CA ASP A 577 26.07 -1.33 27.18
C ASP A 577 26.73 -2.23 26.12
N SER A 578 25.93 -3.02 25.40
CA SER A 578 26.40 -3.89 24.31
C SER A 578 26.67 -3.12 23.01
N LEU A 579 25.81 -2.17 22.63
CA LEU A 579 26.04 -1.29 21.47
C LEU A 579 27.32 -0.46 21.65
N MET A 580 27.60 0.05 22.86
CA MET A 580 28.82 0.83 23.11
C MET A 580 30.09 0.02 22.83
N LYS A 581 30.11 -1.30 23.02
CA LYS A 581 31.27 -2.14 22.67
C LYS A 581 31.61 -2.11 21.18
N VAL A 582 30.59 -2.04 20.30
CA VAL A 582 30.80 -1.94 18.84
C VAL A 582 30.91 -0.50 18.33
N LEU A 583 30.33 0.48 19.03
CA LEU A 583 30.35 1.89 18.61
C LEU A 583 31.63 2.62 19.07
N ARG A 584 32.15 2.35 20.28
CA ARG A 584 33.35 3.05 20.81
C ARG A 584 34.59 2.94 19.91
N PRO A 585 34.94 1.77 19.32
CA PRO A 585 36.11 1.64 18.44
C PRO A 585 36.00 2.45 17.15
N LEU A 586 34.79 2.76 16.70
CA LEU A 586 34.51 3.44 15.43
C LEU A 586 34.73 4.95 15.47
N GLN A 587 35.13 5.52 16.61
CA GLN A 587 35.31 6.97 16.77
C GLN A 587 36.44 7.54 15.88
N PRO A 588 36.27 8.77 15.36
CA PRO A 588 35.09 9.64 15.49
C PRO A 588 33.90 9.08 14.71
N LEU A 589 32.68 9.27 15.22
CA LEU A 589 31.49 8.50 14.81
C LEU A 589 30.31 9.42 14.49
N MET A 590 29.74 9.26 13.31
CA MET A 590 28.52 9.95 12.89
C MET A 590 27.39 8.93 12.66
N LEU A 591 26.33 9.03 13.44
CA LEU A 591 25.10 8.24 13.29
C LEU A 591 24.04 9.10 12.60
N VAL A 592 23.37 8.57 11.58
CA VAL A 592 22.37 9.30 10.78
C VAL A 592 21.09 8.49 10.68
N PHE A 593 20.01 8.94 11.31
CA PHE A 593 18.69 8.31 11.24
C PHE A 593 17.82 9.06 10.23
N GLU A 594 18.10 8.88 8.94
CA GLU A 594 17.32 9.48 7.86
C GLU A 594 15.96 8.78 7.72
N GLY A 595 14.95 9.50 7.25
CA GLY A 595 13.66 8.90 6.91
C GLY A 595 12.51 9.89 6.82
N ASP A 596 11.40 9.34 6.31
CA ASP A 596 10.13 10.04 6.12
C ASP A 596 9.10 9.75 7.23
N GLY A 597 9.27 8.65 7.97
CA GLY A 597 8.46 8.32 9.16
C GLY A 597 9.04 8.85 10.48
N GLU A 598 8.30 8.65 11.57
CA GLU A 598 8.76 8.97 12.93
C GLU A 598 9.79 7.94 13.44
N ILE A 599 10.43 8.25 14.58
CA ILE A 599 11.26 7.30 15.33
C ILE A 599 10.35 6.51 16.27
N ASP A 600 10.48 5.18 16.27
CA ASP A 600 9.65 4.32 17.10
C ASP A 600 9.77 4.66 18.60
N PRO A 601 8.68 4.52 19.39
CA PRO A 601 8.68 4.89 20.81
C PRO A 601 9.79 4.21 21.63
N SER A 602 10.18 2.98 21.26
CA SER A 602 11.20 2.18 21.96
C SER A 602 12.62 2.74 21.72
N SER A 603 12.93 3.16 20.49
CA SER A 603 14.23 3.77 20.13
C SER A 603 14.57 5.03 20.90
N TRP A 604 13.59 5.86 21.25
CA TRP A 604 13.83 7.06 22.07
C TRP A 604 14.48 6.74 23.43
N GLY A 605 14.18 5.56 23.98
CA GLY A 605 14.84 5.03 25.17
C GLY A 605 16.34 4.81 24.98
N ILE A 606 16.73 4.17 23.86
CA ILE A 606 18.12 3.92 23.48
C ILE A 606 18.85 5.24 23.19
N ILE A 607 18.27 6.13 22.37
CA ILE A 607 18.85 7.45 22.03
C ILE A 607 19.19 8.23 23.30
N ARG A 608 18.26 8.28 24.26
CA ARG A 608 18.43 9.02 25.51
C ARG A 608 19.55 8.46 26.40
N GLU A 609 19.60 7.15 26.61
CA GLU A 609 20.62 6.52 27.46
C GLU A 609 22.01 6.51 26.77
N LEU A 610 22.05 6.37 25.43
CA LEU A 610 23.26 6.48 24.61
C LEU A 610 23.86 7.89 24.68
N MET A 611 23.08 8.95 24.42
CA MET A 611 23.55 10.34 24.50
C MET A 611 24.01 10.72 25.92
N LYS A 612 23.32 10.22 26.96
CA LYS A 612 23.71 10.42 28.37
C LYS A 612 25.06 9.80 28.73
N ARG A 613 25.43 8.68 28.10
CA ARG A 613 26.70 7.98 28.31
C ARG A 613 27.82 8.45 27.39
N ALA A 614 27.47 8.97 26.20
CA ALA A 614 28.42 9.39 25.17
C ALA A 614 29.57 10.24 25.72
N ALA A 615 29.31 11.22 26.60
CA ALA A 615 30.34 12.11 27.13
C ALA A 615 31.47 11.42 27.93
N ARG A 616 31.29 10.16 28.35
CA ARG A 616 32.33 9.33 29.00
C ARG A 616 32.83 8.19 28.11
N GLU A 617 31.93 7.63 27.31
CA GLU A 617 32.16 6.37 26.60
C GLU A 617 32.48 6.60 25.11
N CYS A 618 31.73 7.48 24.45
CA CYS A 618 31.83 7.77 23.02
C CYS A 618 31.80 9.30 22.80
N PRO A 619 32.80 10.05 23.31
CA PRO A 619 32.78 11.51 23.31
C PRO A 619 32.82 12.11 21.91
N ARG A 620 33.40 11.39 20.93
CA ARG A 620 33.49 11.84 19.52
C ARG A 620 32.31 11.40 18.67
N LEU A 621 31.10 11.58 19.20
CA LEU A 621 29.82 11.19 18.58
C LEU A 621 29.03 12.40 18.05
N LEU A 622 28.57 12.31 16.80
CA LEU A 622 27.47 13.13 16.26
C LEU A 622 26.30 12.21 15.90
N LEU A 623 25.13 12.41 16.50
CA LEU A 623 23.88 11.76 16.09
C LEU A 623 23.00 12.78 15.36
N VAL A 624 22.59 12.47 14.13
CA VAL A 624 21.71 13.30 13.29
C VAL A 624 20.40 12.56 13.04
N ILE A 625 19.27 13.25 13.23
CA ILE A 625 17.92 12.70 13.03
C ILE A 625 17.14 13.61 12.08
N SER A 626 16.52 13.04 11.03
CA SER A 626 15.60 13.79 10.15
C SER A 626 14.13 13.60 10.54
N SER A 627 13.32 14.66 10.38
CA SER A 627 11.84 14.60 10.46
C SER A 627 11.17 15.56 9.46
N ARG A 628 9.87 15.37 9.22
CA ARG A 628 9.05 16.18 8.30
C ARG A 628 8.44 17.44 8.95
N SER A 629 7.79 17.32 10.09
CA SER A 629 7.36 18.45 10.95
C SER A 629 7.41 18.03 12.43
N PRO A 630 6.97 18.85 13.42
CA PRO A 630 7.66 18.96 14.71
C PRO A 630 7.88 17.60 15.38
N LEU A 631 9.14 17.32 15.74
CA LEU A 631 9.54 16.04 16.31
C LEU A 631 8.67 15.66 17.51
N ASN A 632 7.93 14.56 17.35
CA ASN A 632 7.20 13.88 18.40
C ASN A 632 8.18 13.19 19.37
N VAL A 633 8.88 13.99 20.17
CA VAL A 633 9.78 13.49 21.21
C VAL A 633 8.95 13.15 22.44
N PRO A 634 8.85 11.87 22.85
CA PRO A 634 8.05 11.49 23.99
C PRO A 634 8.55 12.18 25.27
N SER A 635 7.64 12.41 26.23
CA SER A 635 7.92 13.07 27.52
C SER A 635 9.07 12.44 28.31
N SER A 636 9.34 11.15 28.08
CA SER A 636 10.46 10.41 28.65
C SER A 636 11.84 10.84 28.11
N ALA A 637 11.89 11.51 26.96
CA ALA A 637 13.09 11.86 26.20
C ALA A 637 13.26 13.37 25.96
N THR A 638 12.36 14.23 26.45
CA THR A 638 12.40 15.70 26.31
C THR A 638 13.73 16.33 26.77
N SER A 639 14.45 15.69 27.69
CA SER A 639 15.79 16.11 28.12
C SER A 639 16.85 16.12 27.00
N LEU A 640 16.58 15.51 25.85
CA LEU A 640 17.44 15.60 24.65
C LEU A 640 17.33 16.96 23.95
N LEU A 641 16.21 17.67 24.08
CA LEU A 641 15.97 18.92 23.37
C LEU A 641 16.82 20.09 23.89
N SER A 642 17.16 20.11 25.18
CA SER A 642 17.88 21.23 25.81
C SER A 642 19.33 21.42 25.34
N ASN A 643 19.94 20.40 24.73
CA ASN A 643 21.32 20.43 24.24
C ASN A 643 21.44 20.02 22.76
N CYS A 644 20.34 19.98 22.02
CA CYS A 644 20.33 19.61 20.61
C CYS A 644 20.65 20.80 19.68
N VAL A 645 21.19 20.49 18.49
CA VAL A 645 21.32 21.46 17.39
C VAL A 645 20.14 21.27 16.44
N ARG A 646 19.11 22.11 16.54
CA ARG A 646 17.97 22.10 15.62
C ARG A 646 18.29 22.92 14.37
N VAL A 647 18.21 22.29 13.21
CA VAL A 647 18.29 22.90 11.89
C VAL A 647 16.93 22.74 11.23
N GLU A 648 16.30 23.86 10.92
CA GLU A 648 15.02 23.90 10.22
C GLU A 648 15.23 24.25 8.75
N ILE A 649 14.59 23.49 7.87
CA ILE A 649 14.67 23.62 6.42
C ILE A 649 13.30 24.04 5.91
N ARG A 650 13.23 25.24 5.35
CA ARG A 650 12.03 25.84 4.75
C ARG A 650 12.14 25.85 3.21
N PRO A 651 11.06 26.14 2.46
CA PRO A 651 11.19 26.51 1.05
C PRO A 651 12.29 27.55 0.83
N ILE A 652 12.91 27.55 -0.35
CA ILE A 652 13.85 28.59 -0.77
C ILE A 652 13.06 29.77 -1.34
N ASP A 653 13.53 31.00 -1.15
CA ASP A 653 12.83 32.20 -1.68
C ASP A 653 13.05 32.39 -3.20
N ARG A 654 12.48 33.45 -3.77
CA ARG A 654 12.57 33.79 -5.20
C ARG A 654 14.01 34.06 -5.66
N ALA A 655 14.81 34.78 -4.86
CA ALA A 655 16.21 35.10 -5.20
C ALA A 655 17.12 33.86 -5.06
N GLU A 656 16.84 33.01 -4.08
CA GLU A 656 17.46 31.69 -3.98
C GLU A 656 17.05 30.78 -5.14
N SER A 657 15.79 30.83 -5.58
CA SER A 657 15.29 30.08 -6.73
C SER A 657 16.00 30.52 -8.02
N LYS A 658 16.22 31.83 -8.22
CA LYS A 658 17.04 32.35 -9.32
C LYS A 658 18.47 31.82 -9.26
N THR A 659 19.06 31.79 -8.07
CA THR A 659 20.42 31.23 -7.84
C THR A 659 20.47 29.73 -8.14
N TYR A 660 19.44 28.98 -7.75
CA TYR A 660 19.29 27.54 -7.99
C TYR A 660 19.13 27.23 -9.49
N LEU A 661 18.31 28.02 -10.19
CA LEU A 661 18.10 27.95 -11.64
C LEU A 661 19.41 28.14 -12.41
N LYS A 662 20.24 29.14 -12.07
CA LYS A 662 21.53 29.34 -12.75
C LYS A 662 22.44 28.11 -12.68
N VAL A 663 22.50 27.44 -11.53
CA VAL A 663 23.33 26.23 -11.38
C VAL A 663 22.71 25.03 -12.10
N LEU A 664 21.38 24.86 -12.04
CA LEU A 664 20.69 23.79 -12.77
C LEU A 664 20.92 23.86 -14.28
N LEU A 665 20.85 25.08 -14.84
CA LEU A 665 21.10 25.39 -16.24
C LEU A 665 22.60 25.41 -16.61
N GLY A 666 23.50 25.21 -15.64
CA GLY A 666 24.96 25.17 -15.88
C GLY A 666 25.59 26.52 -16.21
N ILE A 667 24.93 27.64 -15.89
CA ILE A 667 25.37 29.00 -16.22
C ILE A 667 26.64 29.34 -15.42
N GLN A 668 27.79 29.41 -16.10
CA GLN A 668 29.08 29.75 -15.49
C GLN A 668 29.44 31.24 -15.62
N ASP A 669 28.99 31.90 -16.70
CA ASP A 669 29.15 33.34 -16.86
C ASP A 669 28.17 34.08 -15.93
N LYS A 670 28.65 35.10 -15.21
CA LYS A 670 27.83 35.87 -14.27
C LYS A 670 27.00 36.96 -14.95
N THR A 671 27.31 37.30 -16.19
CA THR A 671 26.56 38.28 -17.00
C THR A 671 25.26 37.69 -17.55
N VAL A 672 25.27 36.40 -17.92
CA VAL A 672 24.07 35.65 -18.33
C VAL A 672 23.08 35.58 -17.16
N ASP A 673 21.84 35.99 -17.39
CA ASP A 673 20.78 35.93 -16.39
C ASP A 673 19.67 34.92 -16.74
N VAL A 674 18.68 34.77 -15.86
CA VAL A 674 17.45 34.01 -16.14
C VAL A 674 16.32 35.03 -16.24
N ASP A 675 15.45 34.88 -17.23
CA ASP A 675 14.27 35.72 -17.38
C ASP A 675 13.38 35.72 -16.12
N GLU A 676 12.79 36.88 -15.83
CA GLU A 676 11.96 37.08 -14.64
C GLU A 676 10.62 36.34 -14.74
N ARG A 677 9.99 36.26 -15.93
CA ARG A 677 8.73 35.51 -16.10
C ARG A 677 8.96 34.01 -15.96
N MET A 678 10.06 33.51 -16.54
CA MET A 678 10.51 32.13 -16.33
C MET A 678 10.80 31.84 -14.85
N LEU A 679 11.45 32.78 -14.15
CA LEU A 679 11.72 32.66 -12.71
C LEU A 679 10.42 32.61 -11.89
N ASP A 680 9.48 33.52 -12.12
CA ASP A 680 8.20 33.57 -11.41
C ASP A 680 7.38 32.30 -11.65
N ALA A 681 7.18 31.94 -12.92
CA ALA A 681 6.43 30.74 -13.32
C ALA A 681 7.02 29.45 -12.73
N ILE A 682 8.34 29.35 -12.56
CA ILE A 682 8.97 28.18 -11.91
C ILE A 682 8.92 28.30 -10.38
N HIS A 683 9.14 29.47 -9.79
CA HIS A 683 9.16 29.67 -8.33
C HIS A 683 7.78 29.42 -7.72
N ASP A 684 6.74 30.03 -8.27
CA ASP A 684 5.37 29.97 -7.76
C ASP A 684 4.77 28.57 -7.97
N ARG A 685 5.08 27.94 -9.12
CA ARG A 685 4.71 26.55 -9.41
C ARG A 685 5.40 25.54 -8.49
N ALA A 686 6.65 25.80 -8.11
CA ALA A 686 7.39 24.97 -7.16
C ALA A 686 7.08 25.31 -5.69
N ASN A 687 6.47 26.47 -5.41
CA ASN A 687 6.37 27.08 -4.08
C ASN A 687 7.69 26.99 -3.29
N GLY A 688 8.79 27.42 -3.93
CA GLY A 688 10.14 27.37 -3.37
C GLY A 688 10.66 25.95 -3.01
N CYS A 689 10.06 24.87 -3.52
CA CYS A 689 10.53 23.51 -3.29
C CYS A 689 11.65 23.12 -4.28
N PRO A 690 12.90 22.89 -3.84
CA PRO A 690 14.02 22.66 -4.75
C PRO A 690 13.81 21.48 -5.71
N LEU A 691 13.24 20.36 -5.25
CA LEU A 691 13.00 19.20 -6.12
C LEU A 691 11.96 19.48 -7.23
N PHE A 692 10.98 20.37 -6.99
CA PHE A 692 10.01 20.76 -8.01
C PHE A 692 10.65 21.71 -9.03
N ILE A 693 11.55 22.60 -8.60
CA ILE A 693 12.39 23.41 -9.51
C ILE A 693 13.24 22.47 -10.40
N GLU A 694 13.90 21.45 -9.82
CA GLU A 694 14.66 20.45 -10.60
C GLU A 694 13.78 19.71 -11.61
N TYR A 695 12.57 19.32 -11.22
CA TYR A 695 11.66 18.59 -12.07
C TYR A 695 11.17 19.45 -13.25
N ILE A 696 10.72 20.68 -12.99
CA ILE A 696 10.28 21.62 -14.03
C ILE A 696 11.43 21.93 -15.00
N VAL A 697 12.62 22.25 -14.49
CA VAL A 697 13.79 22.59 -15.33
C VAL A 697 14.22 21.39 -16.17
N THR A 698 14.29 20.19 -15.59
CA THR A 698 14.70 18.99 -16.36
C THR A 698 13.67 18.67 -17.44
N TRP A 699 12.38 18.70 -17.11
CA TRP A 699 11.31 18.51 -18.10
C TRP A 699 11.37 19.54 -19.23
N ALA A 700 11.61 20.82 -18.92
CA ALA A 700 11.69 21.88 -19.91
C ALA A 700 12.93 21.75 -20.81
N LEU A 701 14.08 21.33 -20.26
CA LEU A 701 15.28 20.99 -21.03
C LEU A 701 15.06 19.76 -21.93
N ASP A 702 14.44 18.69 -21.41
CA ASP A 702 14.07 17.49 -22.18
C ASP A 702 13.08 17.83 -23.32
N LYS A 703 12.29 18.90 -23.16
CA LYS A 703 11.37 19.46 -24.17
C LYS A 703 11.98 20.56 -25.05
N LYS A 704 13.22 20.98 -24.81
CA LYS A 704 13.89 22.14 -25.47
C LYS A 704 13.12 23.47 -25.35
N MET A 705 12.37 23.65 -24.26
CA MET A 705 11.60 24.86 -23.97
C MET A 705 12.39 25.93 -23.20
N ILE A 706 13.71 25.77 -23.07
CA ILE A 706 14.61 26.75 -22.46
C ILE A 706 15.77 26.96 -23.43
N ASP A 707 16.00 28.21 -23.83
CA ASP A 707 17.03 28.60 -24.78
C ASP A 707 17.72 29.91 -24.35
N TYR A 708 18.85 30.25 -24.98
CA TYR A 708 19.63 31.44 -24.70
C TYR A 708 19.30 32.57 -25.69
N ASN A 709 18.77 33.68 -25.18
CA ASN A 709 18.56 34.91 -25.94
C ASN A 709 19.86 35.74 -25.92
N GLU A 710 20.49 35.86 -27.10
CA GLU A 710 21.74 36.61 -27.28
C GLU A 710 21.58 38.14 -27.10
N GLU A 711 20.42 38.70 -27.44
CA GLU A 711 20.16 40.15 -27.36
C GLU A 711 19.98 40.63 -25.91
N GLU A 712 19.27 39.85 -25.08
CA GLU A 712 19.07 40.17 -23.67
C GLU A 712 20.13 39.58 -22.72
N ASN A 713 21.00 38.68 -23.21
CA ASN A 713 21.95 37.90 -22.42
C ASN A 713 21.24 37.09 -21.30
N LYS A 714 20.19 36.34 -21.68
CA LYS A 714 19.32 35.61 -20.74
C LYS A 714 18.96 34.22 -21.23
N MET A 715 18.83 33.28 -20.29
CA MET A 715 18.03 32.08 -20.50
C MET A 715 16.54 32.45 -20.45
N ILE A 716 15.81 32.16 -21.52
CA ILE A 716 14.38 32.42 -21.69
C ILE A 716 13.60 31.10 -21.79
N PHE A 717 12.29 31.15 -21.55
CA PHE A 717 11.39 30.02 -21.80
C PHE A 717 10.70 30.20 -23.16
N THR A 718 10.84 29.22 -24.06
CA THR A 718 10.34 29.27 -25.44
C THR A 718 9.03 28.50 -25.59
N ALA A 719 7.94 29.22 -25.85
CA ALA A 719 6.58 28.67 -25.99
C ALA A 719 6.33 28.08 -27.39
N SER A 720 7.01 26.96 -27.69
CA SER A 720 6.88 26.19 -28.94
C SER A 720 7.40 26.88 -30.22
N GLU A 721 7.27 26.19 -31.36
CA GLU A 721 7.78 26.64 -32.69
C GLU A 721 6.78 27.57 -33.42
N ASP A 722 5.50 27.55 -33.04
CA ASP A 722 4.46 28.44 -33.56
C ASP A 722 4.33 29.67 -32.64
N GLY A 723 4.69 30.84 -33.15
CA GLY A 723 5.01 32.04 -32.37
C GLY A 723 3.86 32.82 -31.72
N ASP A 724 2.80 32.16 -31.24
CA ASP A 724 1.74 32.79 -30.44
C ASP A 724 2.10 32.74 -28.93
N GLY A 725 2.02 33.89 -28.27
CA GLY A 725 2.55 34.09 -26.91
C GLY A 725 1.70 33.50 -25.79
N GLU A 726 1.64 32.16 -25.66
CA GLU A 726 1.04 31.51 -24.49
C GLU A 726 1.80 31.83 -23.18
N ASP A 727 1.05 31.84 -22.07
CA ASP A 727 1.60 32.06 -20.73
C ASP A 727 2.53 30.90 -20.32
N VAL A 728 3.77 31.23 -19.94
CA VAL A 728 4.78 30.27 -19.46
C VAL A 728 4.25 29.39 -18.32
N ALA A 729 3.38 29.93 -17.45
CA ALA A 729 2.75 29.16 -16.37
C ALA A 729 1.76 28.09 -16.88
N ALA A 730 1.14 28.30 -18.05
CA ALA A 730 0.17 27.38 -18.64
C ALA A 730 0.82 26.13 -19.25
N VAL A 731 2.03 26.29 -19.82
CA VAL A 731 2.81 25.25 -20.53
C VAL A 731 3.51 24.28 -19.57
N ILE A 732 3.94 24.75 -18.38
CA ILE A 732 4.56 23.89 -17.35
C ILE A 732 3.56 22.81 -16.86
N PRO A 733 3.94 21.52 -16.75
CA PRO A 733 2.99 20.43 -16.52
C PRO A 733 2.13 20.61 -15.26
N ARG A 734 0.82 20.46 -15.44
CA ARG A 734 -0.16 20.58 -14.36
C ARG A 734 -0.13 19.37 -13.42
N GLU A 735 0.36 18.23 -13.90
CA GLU A 735 0.29 16.92 -13.23
C GLU A 735 1.57 16.56 -12.44
N MET A 736 1.98 17.35 -11.45
CA MET A 736 2.91 16.86 -10.40
C MET A 736 2.17 15.99 -9.34
N SER A 737 1.27 15.14 -9.83
CA SER A 737 0.06 14.65 -9.17
C SER A 737 0.29 13.75 -7.95
N ASN A 738 1.41 13.03 -7.86
CA ASN A 738 1.68 12.14 -6.72
C ASN A 738 2.62 12.76 -5.66
N VAL A 739 3.42 13.76 -6.04
CA VAL A 739 4.48 14.30 -5.18
C VAL A 739 4.00 15.55 -4.44
N VAL A 740 3.27 16.43 -5.14
CA VAL A 740 2.62 17.62 -4.56
C VAL A 740 1.56 17.22 -3.54
N LEU A 741 0.62 16.33 -3.91
CA LEU A 741 -0.48 15.90 -3.02
C LEU A 741 0.01 15.28 -1.71
N SER A 742 1.21 14.68 -1.68
CA SER A 742 1.80 14.13 -0.45
C SER A 742 2.08 15.17 0.65
N ALA A 743 2.12 16.48 0.32
CA ALA A 743 2.18 17.57 1.28
C ALA A 743 0.80 17.96 1.85
N PHE A 744 -0.28 17.70 1.10
CA PHE A 744 -1.66 18.03 1.47
C PHE A 744 -2.34 16.91 2.28
N ASN A 745 -1.75 15.71 2.34
CA ASN A 745 -2.23 14.58 3.16
C ASN A 745 -2.47 14.89 4.65
N ASN A 746 -1.85 15.94 5.19
CA ASN A 746 -2.00 16.33 6.60
C ASN A 746 -3.04 17.46 6.82
N MET A 747 -3.76 17.87 5.78
CA MET A 747 -4.86 18.85 5.91
C MET A 747 -6.15 18.17 6.37
N SER A 748 -7.06 18.96 6.97
CA SER A 748 -8.40 18.46 7.30
C SER A 748 -9.22 18.17 6.04
N PRO A 749 -10.23 17.29 6.10
CA PRO A 749 -11.12 17.03 4.96
C PRO A 749 -11.75 18.30 4.38
N MET A 750 -12.14 19.26 5.24
CA MET A 750 -12.62 20.58 4.84
C MET A 750 -11.61 21.37 3.99
N LEU A 751 -10.35 21.45 4.42
CA LEU A 751 -9.31 22.15 3.64
C LEU A 751 -9.01 21.44 2.31
N TRP A 752 -9.08 20.11 2.29
CA TRP A 752 -8.89 19.33 1.06
C TRP A 752 -10.05 19.54 0.08
N ASP A 753 -11.30 19.52 0.54
CA ASP A 753 -12.46 19.77 -0.32
C ASP A 753 -12.52 21.25 -0.78
N ALA A 754 -12.09 22.20 0.05
CA ALA A 754 -11.89 23.60 -0.38
C ALA A 754 -10.85 23.69 -1.51
N LEU A 755 -9.73 22.97 -1.40
CA LEU A 755 -8.72 22.88 -2.45
C LEU A 755 -9.23 22.21 -3.74
N LYS A 756 -10.12 21.21 -3.65
CA LYS A 756 -10.78 20.65 -4.85
C LYS A 756 -11.64 21.71 -5.54
N ILE A 757 -12.52 22.39 -4.79
CA ILE A 757 -13.40 23.44 -5.31
C ILE A 757 -12.57 24.55 -5.95
N ALA A 758 -11.55 25.05 -5.24
CA ALA A 758 -10.60 26.05 -5.73
C ALA A 758 -9.89 25.61 -7.02
N SER A 759 -9.42 24.36 -7.10
CA SER A 759 -8.72 23.84 -8.29
C SER A 759 -9.60 23.76 -9.55
N CYS A 760 -10.93 23.73 -9.40
CA CYS A 760 -11.88 23.84 -10.50
C CYS A 760 -12.09 25.29 -10.99
N ILE A 761 -11.76 26.29 -10.17
CA ILE A 761 -11.81 27.72 -10.55
C ILE A 761 -10.51 28.11 -11.26
N GLY A 762 -9.35 27.78 -10.67
CA GLY A 762 -8.05 28.10 -11.23
C GLY A 762 -6.89 27.96 -10.24
N TYR A 763 -5.67 28.25 -10.70
CA TYR A 763 -4.49 28.35 -9.83
C TYR A 763 -4.52 29.63 -8.97
N SER A 764 -4.97 30.73 -9.57
CA SER A 764 -5.37 31.96 -8.89
C SER A 764 -6.84 32.23 -9.20
N PHE A 765 -7.57 32.74 -8.21
CA PHE A 765 -8.99 33.07 -8.28
C PHE A 765 -9.27 34.21 -7.30
N ASP A 766 -10.31 34.98 -7.57
CA ASP A 766 -10.80 35.97 -6.61
C ASP A 766 -11.53 35.26 -5.46
N ALA A 767 -11.38 35.76 -4.23
CA ALA A 767 -12.08 35.23 -3.07
C ALA A 767 -13.60 35.33 -3.26
N ASP A 768 -14.09 36.40 -3.88
CA ASP A 768 -15.52 36.61 -4.16
C ASP A 768 -16.08 35.54 -5.13
N VAL A 769 -15.25 35.03 -6.05
CA VAL A 769 -15.62 33.94 -6.97
C VAL A 769 -15.70 32.60 -6.25
N TYR A 770 -14.80 32.34 -5.28
CA TYR A 770 -14.87 31.15 -4.44
C TYR A 770 -16.07 31.19 -3.48
N GLU A 771 -16.34 32.34 -2.84
CA GLU A 771 -17.52 32.54 -1.99
C GLU A 771 -18.82 32.34 -2.80
N SER A 772 -18.94 32.97 -3.98
CA SER A 772 -20.11 32.81 -4.83
C SER A 772 -20.31 31.36 -5.34
N LEU A 773 -19.23 30.64 -5.66
CA LEU A 773 -19.32 29.23 -6.07
C LEU A 773 -19.72 28.32 -4.90
N THR A 774 -19.20 28.56 -3.70
CA THR A 774 -19.55 27.76 -2.52
C THR A 774 -20.96 28.04 -2.02
N GLU A 775 -21.41 29.30 -2.01
CA GLU A 775 -22.79 29.64 -1.67
C GLU A 775 -23.81 29.10 -2.69
N SER A 776 -23.56 29.25 -3.99
CA SER A 776 -24.49 28.78 -5.04
C SER A 776 -24.62 27.25 -5.11
N LEU A 777 -23.58 26.51 -4.71
CA LEU A 777 -23.60 25.06 -4.61
C LEU A 777 -23.99 24.54 -3.20
N GLY A 778 -24.20 25.42 -2.22
CA GLY A 778 -24.57 25.05 -0.85
C GLY A 778 -23.45 24.35 -0.07
N LEU A 779 -22.18 24.65 -0.38
CA LEU A 779 -21.01 23.95 0.15
C LEU A 779 -20.38 24.72 1.30
N MET A 780 -20.04 24.01 2.37
CA MET A 780 -19.16 24.50 3.43
C MET A 780 -17.89 23.66 3.40
N PRO A 781 -16.84 24.23 2.80
CA PRO A 781 -15.89 25.02 3.58
C PRO A 781 -15.65 26.42 3.01
N LYS A 782 -15.71 27.45 3.87
CA LYS A 782 -14.97 28.69 3.65
C LYS A 782 -13.47 28.43 3.90
N LEU A 783 -12.61 29.06 3.10
CA LEU A 783 -11.18 28.75 2.94
C LEU A 783 -10.31 29.49 3.99
#